data_AF-A0A8C4ST24-F1
#
_entry.id   AF-A0A8C4ST24-F1
#
_cell.length_a   1.000
_cell.length_b   1.000
_cell.length_c   1.000
_cell.angle_alpha   90.00
_cell.angle_beta   90.00
_cell.angle_gamma   90.00
#
_symmetry.space_group_name_H-M   'P 1'
#
loop_
_entity.id
_entity.type
_entity.pdbx_description
1 polymer ?
#
loop_
_entity_poly.entity_id
_entity_poly.type
_entity_poly.pdbx_seq_one_letter_code
_entity_poly.pdbx_strand_id
1 'polypeptide(L)'
;CVKFTLNKFPILSLCYIANSCLMAQADLTWESHVNLSCSITLIVISHYKRTYNETHHELEKTGRTHAELVEERAKEKCERIWTEQLFRRSPGHKTPPYVVVVSGVAGIGKTTMVQKVMFDWTRGTQYKRFAFVFLFRFKDLNFLDNEKEPQMPLTRLIVRHYKYLNNPKLKEILKKPEHLLFIFDGLDEYRHKLDFTRERFCSDPEDLFPVHVLVTSLISGTLLKGCSVLITSRPTALESLDMKKVDRFAEILGFFPEQRLMYFKKFFGDTDLGTEAFQYVEDNAILYTMCFNPSYCWIMCSVLQRHFMTSKDERGVTPRTVTELFVMFLQNILTNHRREADDQRAKLVKLGKMAYYGVANRVLVFYDKFEMSTLEILQRESTLEHTTYTFFHLTLQEFMAALLLKNLDSCKDGRFEIFTRFLAGLARPSIFKILGEILGDLKRKTAKQILEWIKQKAERALQNRNKTEALQVCQWLYETQNEKLIRDATGKDLNMDFRNTTLSPLDCAVLASVISCCGDLQELNLSYSNLSPECIKRLEPGLGHCIHVNFFSCCVPFTAHVSTTYIISVLSRVFKTLPLTFTLVLILPLVLDLRACFFHYIHSFCLLLIFWLDSCSLTSGCCEFLSSVLSSEHSQMAEVQLDNNNLWDSGVSLLCNGLRNKNCKLKKMKLNSCHLTSGCCAALSSILSAEHSPLTVLELNKNNLGDSGVRRLCEGLGSPNCKLEKLSLDSCSLTSGCCESLSSVLSAEHSQMTELQLNNNNLEDSGMSLLCDGLRNKNCKLFFMHFLTAQIFDPSNNAGLTIVS
;
A
#
# COMPACT_ATOMS: atom_id res chain seq x y z
N CYS A 1 -9.71 49.38 20.37
CA CYS A 1 -9.90 50.01 21.69
C CYS A 1 -10.57 48.98 22.59
N VAL A 2 -9.91 48.24 23.47
CA VAL A 2 -9.15 48.69 24.66
C VAL A 2 -7.85 47.89 24.77
N LYS A 3 -6.72 48.60 24.92
CA LYS A 3 -5.42 48.02 25.32
C LYS A 3 -5.57 47.46 26.74
N PHE A 4 -5.61 46.14 26.90
CA PHE A 4 -5.30 45.53 28.20
C PHE A 4 -3.78 45.50 28.35
N THR A 5 -3.30 46.40 29.20
CA THR A 5 -1.91 46.61 29.57
C THR A 5 -1.32 45.34 30.19
N LEU A 6 -0.21 44.87 29.62
CA LEU A 6 0.61 43.72 30.03
C LEU A 6 1.24 43.80 31.45
N ASN A 7 0.82 44.74 32.31
CA ASN A 7 1.51 45.06 33.57
C ASN A 7 0.70 44.81 34.86
N LYS A 8 -0.36 43.97 34.86
CA LYS A 8 -1.15 43.70 36.08
C LYS A 8 -1.36 42.23 36.48
N PHE A 9 -0.63 41.28 35.89
CA PHE A 9 -0.62 39.90 36.40
C PHE A 9 0.81 39.36 36.51
N PRO A 10 1.41 39.34 37.73
CA PRO A 10 2.62 38.56 38.01
C PRO A 10 2.39 37.03 37.87
N ILE A 11 1.16 36.61 37.57
CA ILE A 11 0.74 35.21 37.41
C ILE A 11 1.08 34.67 36.01
N LEU A 12 1.19 35.52 34.98
CA LEU A 12 1.60 35.11 33.63
C LEU A 12 3.10 34.76 33.57
N SER A 13 3.94 35.45 34.33
CA SER A 13 5.36 35.10 34.49
C SER A 13 5.57 33.84 35.36
N LEU A 14 4.66 33.53 36.29
CA LEU A 14 4.69 32.29 37.08
C LEU A 14 4.18 31.06 36.30
N CYS A 15 3.20 31.20 35.41
CA CYS A 15 2.86 30.16 34.43
C CYS A 15 4.06 29.82 33.52
N TYR A 16 4.91 30.81 33.23
CA TYR A 16 6.15 30.62 32.48
C TYR A 16 7.20 29.80 33.26
N ILE A 17 7.23 29.90 34.59
CA ILE A 17 8.22 29.23 35.47
C ILE A 17 7.75 27.84 35.92
N ALA A 18 6.45 27.63 36.18
CA ALA A 18 5.92 26.34 36.62
C ALA A 18 5.84 25.31 35.47
N ASN A 19 5.51 25.74 34.24
CA ASN A 19 5.52 24.86 33.07
C ASN A 19 6.91 24.70 32.44
N SER A 20 7.86 25.62 32.71
CA SER A 20 9.25 25.40 32.29
C SER A 20 9.96 24.33 33.13
N CYS A 21 9.56 24.07 34.38
CA CYS A 21 10.04 22.89 35.12
C CYS A 21 9.53 21.55 34.56
N LEU A 22 8.33 21.50 33.97
CA LEU A 22 7.84 20.33 33.21
C LEU A 22 8.60 20.15 31.89
N MET A 23 9.09 21.24 31.30
CA MET A 23 9.94 21.22 30.10
C MET A 23 11.43 20.98 30.43
N ALA A 24 11.89 21.27 31.64
CA ALA A 24 13.28 21.09 32.09
C ALA A 24 13.62 19.64 32.50
N GLN A 25 12.64 18.73 32.52
CA GLN A 25 12.88 17.28 32.62
C GLN A 25 13.01 16.60 31.24
N ALA A 26 12.99 17.37 30.15
CA ALA A 26 13.29 16.88 28.80
C ALA A 26 14.81 16.71 28.53
N ASP A 27 15.64 16.76 29.58
CA ASP A 27 17.05 16.43 29.48
C ASP A 27 17.23 14.91 29.42
N LEU A 28 17.59 14.42 28.21
CA LEU A 28 17.98 13.06 27.81
C LEU A 28 16.92 12.16 27.12
N THR A 29 15.89 12.69 26.46
CA THR A 29 15.00 11.85 25.62
C THR A 29 14.61 12.48 24.28
N TRP A 30 14.15 11.62 23.34
CA TRP A 30 13.71 11.87 21.95
C TRP A 30 12.99 13.21 21.69
N GLU A 31 12.25 13.74 22.69
CA GLU A 31 11.51 15.00 22.63
C GLU A 31 12.42 16.22 22.44
N SER A 32 13.70 16.13 22.83
CA SER A 32 14.71 17.17 22.62
C SER A 32 15.19 17.28 21.17
N HIS A 33 15.17 16.18 20.39
CA HIS A 33 15.62 16.16 19.00
C HIS A 33 14.50 16.44 18.00
N VAL A 34 13.25 16.14 18.33
CA VAL A 34 12.08 16.65 17.60
C VAL A 34 11.83 18.09 18.05
N ASN A 35 12.59 19.03 17.48
CA ASN A 35 12.34 20.43 17.72
C ASN A 35 10.86 20.74 17.45
N LEU A 36 10.20 21.28 18.47
CA LEU A 36 8.81 21.73 18.44
C LEU A 36 8.52 22.62 17.22
N SER A 37 9.52 23.19 16.54
CA SER A 37 9.35 23.96 15.30
C SER A 37 8.75 23.21 14.09
N CYS A 38 8.76 21.88 14.05
CA CYS A 38 8.24 21.12 12.90
C CYS A 38 6.70 21.09 12.89
N SER A 39 6.08 21.59 11.81
CA SER A 39 4.62 21.60 11.64
C SER A 39 4.10 20.17 11.47
N ILE A 40 3.28 19.72 12.42
CA ILE A 40 2.58 18.43 12.34
C ILE A 40 1.38 18.61 11.41
N THR A 41 1.31 17.80 10.36
CA THR A 41 0.17 17.80 9.43
C THR A 41 -0.92 16.88 9.96
N LEU A 42 -2.16 17.35 9.88
CA LEU A 42 -3.37 16.61 10.24
C LEU A 42 -4.33 16.55 9.05
N ILE A 43 -5.17 15.53 8.98
CA ILE A 43 -6.35 15.50 8.10
C ILE A 43 -7.62 15.44 8.94
N VAL A 44 -8.59 16.28 8.59
CA VAL A 44 -9.93 16.31 9.17
C VAL A 44 -10.83 15.43 8.33
N ILE A 45 -11.47 14.47 8.99
CA ILE A 45 -12.41 13.55 8.35
C ILE A 45 -13.82 14.02 8.68
N SER A 46 -14.57 14.40 7.66
CA SER A 46 -15.90 15.01 7.82
C SER A 46 -16.99 14.01 8.21
N HIS A 47 -16.83 12.71 7.90
CA HIS A 47 -17.77 11.65 8.27
C HIS A 47 -17.01 10.45 8.83
N TYR A 48 -17.16 10.17 10.13
CA TYR A 48 -16.69 8.92 10.74
C TYR A 48 -17.58 7.76 10.26
N LYS A 49 -17.34 7.23 9.06
CA LYS A 49 -17.87 5.92 8.65
C LYS A 49 -16.94 4.85 9.19
N ARG A 50 -17.51 3.94 10.00
CA ARG A 50 -16.84 2.73 10.51
C ARG A 50 -16.18 1.96 9.36
N THR A 51 -14.86 2.00 9.28
CA THR A 51 -14.03 0.97 8.64
C THR A 51 -12.86 0.66 9.56
N TYR A 52 -13.18 0.20 10.78
CA TYR A 52 -12.20 -0.01 11.85
C TYR A 52 -11.28 -1.23 11.64
N ASN A 53 -11.43 -1.97 10.53
CA ASN A 53 -10.56 -3.10 10.20
C ASN A 53 -9.25 -2.69 9.49
N GLU A 54 -9.06 -1.40 9.15
CA GLU A 54 -7.96 -0.99 8.27
C GLU A 54 -6.73 -0.40 9.00
N THR A 55 -6.85 0.01 10.27
CA THR A 55 -5.85 0.89 10.92
C THR A 55 -4.69 0.18 11.63
N HIS A 56 -4.77 -1.13 11.89
CA HIS A 56 -3.59 -1.89 12.34
C HIS A 56 -2.62 -2.20 11.19
N HIS A 57 -3.09 -2.22 9.94
CA HIS A 57 -2.30 -2.53 8.74
C HIS A 57 -1.59 -1.31 8.12
N GLU A 58 -1.73 -0.11 8.69
CA GLU A 58 -1.10 1.11 8.16
C GLU A 58 0.42 1.17 8.39
N LEU A 59 0.96 0.42 9.37
CA LEU A 59 2.42 0.26 9.52
C LEU A 59 3.06 -0.46 8.31
N GLU A 60 2.28 -1.24 7.58
CA GLU A 60 2.72 -2.02 6.43
C GLU A 60 2.33 -1.35 5.09
N LYS A 61 1.27 -0.53 5.06
CA LYS A 61 0.78 0.17 3.86
C LYS A 61 1.51 1.46 3.47
N THR A 62 2.85 1.52 3.68
CA THR A 62 3.86 2.09 2.74
C THR A 62 4.42 3.51 2.89
N GLY A 63 5.70 3.66 2.53
CA GLY A 63 6.44 4.92 2.59
C GLY A 63 6.18 5.90 1.45
N ARG A 64 5.68 5.46 0.29
CA ARG A 64 5.31 6.36 -0.82
C ARG A 64 3.79 6.35 -1.07
N THR A 65 3.16 5.18 -0.99
CA THR A 65 1.69 5.06 -1.12
C THR A 65 0.95 5.63 0.08
N HIS A 66 1.56 5.79 1.27
CA HIS A 66 0.93 6.60 2.33
C HIS A 66 0.74 8.05 1.86
N ALA A 67 1.70 8.66 1.15
CA ALA A 67 1.54 10.04 0.64
C ALA A 67 0.45 10.11 -0.45
N GLU A 68 0.42 9.14 -1.37
CA GLU A 68 -0.59 9.04 -2.44
C GLU A 68 -1.99 8.71 -1.88
N LEU A 69 -2.10 7.77 -0.93
CA LEU A 69 -3.34 7.43 -0.21
C LEU A 69 -3.83 8.63 0.61
N VAL A 70 -2.91 9.41 1.19
CA VAL A 70 -3.25 10.64 1.89
C VAL A 70 -3.76 11.70 0.92
N GLU A 71 -3.16 11.81 -0.27
CA GLU A 71 -3.66 12.70 -1.34
C GLU A 71 -5.00 12.22 -1.91
N GLU A 72 -5.22 10.92 -2.05
CA GLU A 72 -6.50 10.33 -2.46
C GLU A 72 -7.58 10.51 -1.38
N ARG A 73 -7.26 10.25 -0.11
CA ARG A 73 -8.15 10.54 1.03
C ARG A 73 -8.45 12.05 1.12
N ALA A 74 -7.48 12.91 0.82
CA ALA A 74 -7.71 14.36 0.73
C ALA A 74 -8.64 14.75 -0.44
N LYS A 75 -8.64 14.00 -1.55
CA LYS A 75 -9.63 14.15 -2.63
C LYS A 75 -11.02 13.66 -2.21
N GLU A 76 -11.10 12.65 -1.33
CA GLU A 76 -12.35 12.15 -0.73
C GLU A 76 -12.84 12.99 0.46
N LYS A 77 -13.44 14.16 0.23
CA LYS A 77 -14.18 14.97 1.26
C LYS A 77 -13.44 15.25 2.59
N CYS A 78 -12.12 15.09 2.64
CA CYS A 78 -11.30 15.38 3.82
C CYS A 78 -10.54 16.71 3.66
N GLU A 79 -10.32 17.43 4.76
CA GLU A 79 -9.62 18.72 4.75
C GLU A 79 -8.24 18.55 5.40
N ARG A 80 -7.15 18.89 4.68
CA ARG A 80 -5.82 18.97 5.29
C ARG A 80 -5.72 20.21 6.15
N ILE A 81 -5.38 20.04 7.43
CA ILE A 81 -5.22 21.13 8.38
C ILE A 81 -3.86 21.07 9.09
N TRP A 82 -3.46 22.20 9.65
CA TRP A 82 -2.33 22.30 10.56
C TRP A 82 -2.80 22.30 12.01
N THR A 83 -1.90 22.02 12.95
CA THR A 83 -2.22 21.98 14.39
C THR A 83 -2.97 23.22 14.88
N GLU A 84 -2.50 24.40 14.51
CA GLU A 84 -3.07 25.70 14.86
C GLU A 84 -4.51 25.92 14.33
N GLN A 85 -4.97 25.07 13.41
CA GLN A 85 -6.30 25.12 12.83
C GLN A 85 -7.29 24.12 13.48
N LEU A 86 -6.86 23.30 14.44
CA LEU A 86 -7.72 22.31 15.13
C LEU A 86 -9.05 22.89 15.62
N PHE A 87 -8.99 24.11 16.17
CA PHE A 87 -10.14 24.82 16.73
C PHE A 87 -10.68 25.93 15.82
N ARG A 88 -10.17 26.02 14.59
CA ARG A 88 -10.66 26.96 13.58
C ARG A 88 -12.05 26.53 13.11
N ARG A 89 -12.86 27.50 12.70
CA ARG A 89 -14.18 27.26 12.11
C ARG A 89 -14.02 26.61 10.72
N SER A 90 -14.71 25.50 10.47
CA SER A 90 -14.75 24.86 9.14
C SER A 90 -15.63 25.66 8.16
N PRO A 91 -15.34 25.61 6.85
CA PRO A 91 -16.25 26.09 5.82
C PRO A 91 -17.62 25.41 5.95
N GLY A 92 -18.72 26.18 6.00
CA GLY A 92 -20.10 25.65 6.09
C GLY A 92 -20.69 25.49 7.50
N HIS A 93 -19.87 25.49 8.57
CA HIS A 93 -20.38 25.45 9.95
C HIS A 93 -20.59 26.87 10.52
N LYS A 94 -21.59 27.06 11.40
CA LYS A 94 -21.89 28.38 12.02
C LYS A 94 -20.98 28.71 13.21
N THR A 95 -20.52 27.70 13.95
CA THR A 95 -19.69 27.84 15.17
C THR A 95 -18.35 27.13 15.02
N PRO A 96 -17.30 27.54 15.75
CA PRO A 96 -16.08 26.76 15.85
C PRO A 96 -16.33 25.44 16.61
N PRO A 97 -15.50 24.40 16.41
CA PRO A 97 -15.61 23.17 17.18
C PRO A 97 -15.20 23.42 18.65
N TYR A 98 -15.91 22.75 19.55
CA TYR A 98 -15.62 22.71 20.99
C TYR A 98 -14.96 21.38 21.35
N VAL A 99 -15.48 20.26 20.87
CA VAL A 99 -14.91 18.92 21.13
C VAL A 99 -14.13 18.43 19.91
N VAL A 100 -12.82 18.32 20.06
CA VAL A 100 -11.89 17.86 19.02
C VAL A 100 -11.23 16.56 19.46
N VAL A 101 -11.25 15.56 18.59
CA VAL A 101 -10.55 14.28 18.81
C VAL A 101 -9.46 14.14 17.76
N VAL A 102 -8.23 13.87 18.21
CA VAL A 102 -7.08 13.60 17.36
C VAL A 102 -6.66 12.14 17.51
N SER A 103 -6.73 11.40 16.42
CA SER A 103 -6.33 10.00 16.35
C SER A 103 -4.97 9.82 15.68
N GLY A 104 -4.30 8.72 15.99
CA GLY A 104 -3.14 8.27 15.23
C GLY A 104 -2.48 7.05 15.85
N VAL A 105 -1.69 6.33 15.05
CA VAL A 105 -0.96 5.13 15.50
C VAL A 105 0.07 5.44 16.59
N ALA A 106 0.61 4.40 17.25
CA ALA A 106 1.67 4.59 18.23
C ALA A 106 2.87 5.34 17.61
N GLY A 107 3.59 6.15 18.39
CA GLY A 107 4.79 6.85 17.92
C GLY A 107 4.60 8.00 16.92
N ILE A 108 3.38 8.20 16.40
CA ILE A 108 3.12 9.16 15.32
C ILE A 108 3.26 10.65 15.72
N GLY A 109 3.37 10.94 17.02
CA GLY A 109 3.56 12.30 17.55
C GLY A 109 2.32 12.95 18.18
N LYS A 110 1.34 12.17 18.66
CA LYS A 110 0.14 12.71 19.37
C LYS A 110 0.51 13.57 20.59
N THR A 111 1.32 13.04 21.51
CA THR A 111 1.78 13.79 22.70
C THR A 111 2.69 14.96 22.32
N THR A 112 3.57 14.79 21.32
CA THR A 112 4.39 15.89 20.77
C THR A 112 3.53 17.01 20.17
N MET A 113 2.40 16.68 19.54
CA MET A 113 1.42 17.66 19.08
C MET A 113 0.82 18.43 20.25
N VAL A 114 0.40 17.74 21.32
CA VAL A 114 -0.11 18.39 22.53
C VAL A 114 0.94 19.31 23.16
N GLN A 115 2.20 18.87 23.25
CA GLN A 115 3.31 19.69 23.71
C GLN A 115 3.51 20.93 22.82
N LYS A 116 3.38 20.79 21.50
CA LYS A 116 3.43 21.93 20.56
C LYS A 116 2.27 22.90 20.77
N VAL A 117 1.06 22.42 20.99
CA VAL A 117 -0.10 23.26 21.34
C VAL A 117 0.18 24.07 22.61
N MET A 118 0.70 23.41 23.65
CA MET A 118 1.06 24.08 24.91
C MET A 118 2.19 25.12 24.70
N PHE A 119 3.22 24.77 23.92
CA PHE A 119 4.34 25.65 23.61
C PHE A 119 3.89 26.90 22.84
N ASP A 120 3.05 26.76 21.82
CA ASP A 120 2.56 27.91 21.06
C ASP A 120 1.61 28.79 21.86
N TRP A 121 0.75 28.16 22.68
CA TRP A 121 -0.16 28.88 23.57
C TRP A 121 0.61 29.71 24.60
N THR A 122 1.63 29.13 25.25
CA THR A 122 2.45 29.83 26.25
C THR A 122 3.25 30.99 25.65
N ARG A 123 3.68 30.89 24.39
CA ARG A 123 4.32 32.00 23.65
C ARG A 123 3.32 33.02 23.10
N GLY A 124 2.02 32.71 23.13
CA GLY A 124 0.98 33.52 22.53
C GLY A 124 1.10 33.61 21.00
N THR A 125 1.74 32.63 20.34
CA THR A 125 1.81 32.59 18.87
C THR A 125 0.49 32.07 18.28
N GLN A 126 -0.06 31.01 18.88
CA GLN A 126 -1.33 30.38 18.48
C GLN A 126 -2.29 30.24 19.67
N TYR A 127 -3.52 29.76 19.41
CA TYR A 127 -4.53 29.44 20.44
C TYR A 127 -4.92 30.61 21.37
N LYS A 128 -4.74 31.85 20.90
CA LYS A 128 -5.01 33.10 21.65
C LYS A 128 -6.43 33.26 22.20
N ARG A 129 -7.40 32.47 21.71
CA ARG A 129 -8.78 32.49 22.21
C ARG A 129 -8.91 31.91 23.62
N PHE A 130 -7.97 31.06 24.01
CA PHE A 130 -7.99 30.38 25.31
C PHE A 130 -7.13 31.15 26.31
N ALA A 131 -7.76 31.62 27.38
CA ALA A 131 -7.08 32.25 28.49
C ALA A 131 -6.37 31.22 29.38
N PHE A 132 -6.93 30.01 29.48
CA PHE A 132 -6.37 28.90 30.25
C PHE A 132 -6.45 27.59 29.47
N VAL A 133 -5.38 26.80 29.56
CA VAL A 133 -5.28 25.45 29.00
C VAL A 133 -4.91 24.50 30.13
N PHE A 134 -5.76 23.51 30.39
CA PHE A 134 -5.53 22.46 31.38
C PHE A 134 -5.20 21.15 30.66
N LEU A 135 -4.04 20.58 30.93
CA LEU A 135 -3.56 19.32 30.37
C LEU A 135 -3.63 18.22 31.42
N PHE A 136 -4.37 17.17 31.11
CA PHE A 136 -4.47 15.95 31.88
C PHE A 136 -4.04 14.77 31.01
N ARG A 137 -3.12 13.94 31.51
CA ARG A 137 -2.73 12.72 30.82
C ARG A 137 -3.53 11.58 31.42
N PHE A 138 -4.22 10.79 30.59
CA PHE A 138 -5.09 9.72 31.09
C PHE A 138 -4.32 8.69 31.94
N LYS A 139 -3.05 8.43 31.62
CA LYS A 139 -2.18 7.58 32.44
C LYS A 139 -2.03 8.07 33.89
N ASP A 140 -2.02 9.38 34.11
CA ASP A 140 -1.92 9.99 35.45
C ASP A 140 -3.27 9.92 36.18
N LEU A 141 -4.37 10.05 35.43
CA LEU A 141 -5.73 9.97 36.00
C LEU A 141 -6.04 8.60 36.59
N ASN A 142 -5.42 7.52 36.07
CA ASN A 142 -5.54 6.17 36.62
C ASN A 142 -5.13 6.04 38.10
N PHE A 143 -4.35 6.98 38.64
CA PHE A 143 -3.96 6.99 40.07
C PHE A 143 -4.98 7.66 40.99
N LEU A 144 -5.88 8.44 40.40
CA LEU A 144 -6.94 9.11 41.13
C LEU A 144 -8.10 8.15 41.42
N ASP A 145 -8.15 7.01 40.72
CA ASP A 145 -9.16 5.98 40.84
C ASP A 145 -8.59 4.75 41.60
N ASN A 146 -8.62 4.77 42.94
CA ASN A 146 -8.28 3.61 43.79
C ASN A 146 -9.52 2.74 44.08
N GLU A 147 -9.33 1.49 44.55
CA GLU A 147 -10.33 0.40 44.72
C GLU A 147 -11.64 0.71 45.50
N LYS A 148 -11.82 1.94 45.99
CA LYS A 148 -13.09 2.51 46.47
C LYS A 148 -13.26 3.91 45.88
N GLU A 149 -13.84 4.01 44.69
CA GLU A 149 -13.92 5.22 43.83
C GLU A 149 -13.98 6.56 44.62
N PRO A 150 -12.86 7.30 44.78
CA PRO A 150 -12.91 8.58 45.46
C PRO A 150 -13.48 9.62 44.50
N GLN A 151 -14.70 10.07 44.79
CA GLN A 151 -15.33 11.17 44.09
C GLN A 151 -14.61 12.50 44.43
N MET A 152 -14.40 13.35 43.42
CA MET A 152 -13.82 14.68 43.64
C MET A 152 -14.47 15.73 42.74
N PRO A 153 -14.46 17.01 43.14
CA PRO A 153 -14.89 18.08 42.25
C PRO A 153 -13.83 18.35 41.18
N LEU A 154 -14.27 18.90 40.04
CA LEU A 154 -13.38 19.34 38.96
C LEU A 154 -12.36 20.36 39.47
N THR A 155 -12.74 21.23 40.40
CA THR A 155 -11.80 22.19 40.99
C THR A 155 -10.67 21.50 41.76
N ARG A 156 -10.96 20.44 42.52
CA ARG A 156 -9.93 19.67 43.23
C ARG A 156 -9.01 18.94 42.26
N LEU A 157 -9.55 18.40 41.16
CA LEU A 157 -8.76 17.78 40.10
C LEU A 157 -7.77 18.80 39.51
N ILE A 158 -8.23 20.00 39.15
CA ILE A 158 -7.38 21.07 38.61
C ILE A 158 -6.31 21.49 39.63
N VAL A 159 -6.70 21.78 40.88
CA VAL A 159 -5.76 22.26 41.92
C VAL A 159 -4.68 21.21 42.24
N ARG A 160 -5.01 19.91 42.16
CA ARG A 160 -4.04 18.82 42.38
C ARG A 160 -2.90 18.85 41.35
N HIS A 161 -3.22 19.10 40.08
CA HIS A 161 -2.25 19.22 39.00
C HIS A 161 -1.60 20.61 38.93
N TYR A 162 -2.34 21.66 39.29
CA TYR A 162 -1.93 23.06 39.20
C TYR A 162 -1.97 23.74 40.57
N LYS A 163 -1.06 23.33 41.48
CA LYS A 163 -1.03 23.75 42.90
C LYS A 163 -1.04 25.27 43.13
N TYR A 164 -0.56 26.05 42.17
CA TYR A 164 -0.51 27.51 42.23
C TYR A 164 -1.87 28.19 41.97
N LEU A 165 -2.84 27.46 41.40
CA LEU A 165 -4.22 27.91 41.28
C LEU A 165 -4.92 27.62 42.62
N ASN A 166 -5.16 28.64 43.43
CA ASN A 166 -5.98 28.47 44.63
C ASN A 166 -7.48 28.46 44.28
N ASN A 167 -8.28 27.80 45.12
CA ASN A 167 -9.71 27.59 44.90
C ASN A 167 -10.51 28.87 44.53
N PRO A 168 -10.35 30.03 45.20
CA PRO A 168 -11.14 31.22 44.85
C PRO A 168 -10.79 31.80 43.48
N LYS A 169 -9.51 31.83 43.07
CA LYS A 169 -9.13 32.29 41.73
C LYS A 169 -9.62 31.33 40.65
N LEU A 170 -9.56 30.02 40.92
CA LEU A 170 -10.03 29.00 39.99
C LEU A 170 -11.53 29.14 39.72
N LYS A 171 -12.35 29.40 40.75
CA LYS A 171 -13.79 29.63 40.59
C LYS A 171 -14.10 30.80 39.65
N GLU A 172 -13.35 31.89 39.74
CA GLU A 172 -13.51 33.01 38.80
C GLU A 172 -13.10 32.66 37.36
N ILE A 173 -12.08 31.82 37.19
CA ILE A 173 -11.66 31.32 35.87
C ILE A 173 -12.75 30.44 35.25
N LEU A 174 -13.34 29.53 36.03
CA LEU A 174 -14.35 28.59 35.57
C LEU A 174 -15.69 29.24 35.17
N LYS A 175 -15.95 30.48 35.61
CA LYS A 175 -17.13 31.26 35.19
C LYS A 175 -17.11 31.69 33.71
N LYS A 176 -15.97 31.57 33.02
CA LYS A 176 -15.79 31.95 31.60
C LYS A 176 -15.40 30.74 30.74
N PRO A 177 -16.29 29.74 30.59
CA PRO A 177 -15.95 28.48 29.95
C PRO A 177 -15.48 28.62 28.50
N GLU A 178 -15.95 29.61 27.76
CA GLU A 178 -15.58 29.88 26.35
C GLU A 178 -14.10 30.19 26.12
N HIS A 179 -13.37 30.52 27.20
CA HIS A 179 -11.93 30.79 27.18
C HIS A 179 -11.09 29.65 27.76
N LEU A 180 -11.69 28.49 28.03
CA LEU A 180 -11.02 27.32 28.61
C LEU A 180 -10.83 26.22 27.57
N LEU A 181 -9.64 25.62 27.58
CA LEU A 181 -9.33 24.41 26.85
C LEU A 181 -8.90 23.31 27.83
N PHE A 182 -9.57 22.17 27.79
CA PHE A 182 -9.18 20.94 28.48
C PHE A 182 -8.56 19.99 27.47
N ILE A 183 -7.31 19.59 27.70
CA ILE A 183 -6.61 18.60 26.88
C ILE A 183 -6.50 17.31 27.68
N PHE A 184 -7.03 16.22 27.13
CA PHE A 184 -6.90 14.87 27.66
C PHE A 184 -6.03 14.03 26.72
N ASP A 185 -4.78 13.80 27.11
CA ASP A 185 -3.78 13.11 26.28
C ASP A 185 -3.75 11.60 26.61
N GLY A 186 -3.87 10.76 25.57
CA GLY A 186 -3.66 9.30 25.65
C GLY A 186 -4.84 8.47 26.13
N LEU A 187 -6.03 8.60 25.53
CA LEU A 187 -7.22 7.83 25.94
C LEU A 187 -7.00 6.31 25.94
N ASP A 188 -6.13 5.81 25.06
CA ASP A 188 -5.73 4.39 25.01
C ASP A 188 -4.96 3.90 26.24
N GLU A 189 -4.49 4.80 27.09
CA GLU A 189 -3.80 4.51 28.34
C GLU A 189 -4.74 4.55 29.56
N TYR A 190 -6.02 4.90 29.37
CA TYR A 190 -7.00 4.99 30.45
C TYR A 190 -7.61 3.62 30.78
N ARG A 191 -7.72 3.30 32.07
CA ARG A 191 -8.26 2.01 32.54
C ARG A 191 -9.80 1.97 32.52
N HIS A 192 -10.44 3.12 32.68
CA HIS A 192 -11.90 3.21 32.80
C HIS A 192 -12.54 3.52 31.44
N LYS A 193 -13.68 2.91 31.16
CA LYS A 193 -14.46 3.22 29.95
C LYS A 193 -15.18 4.55 30.13
N LEU A 194 -15.12 5.42 29.13
CA LEU A 194 -15.93 6.62 29.09
C LEU A 194 -17.38 6.24 28.76
N ASP A 195 -18.25 6.28 29.77
CA ASP A 195 -19.68 5.98 29.60
C ASP A 195 -20.48 7.25 29.31
N PHE A 196 -21.25 7.20 28.22
CA PHE A 196 -22.14 8.27 27.76
C PHE A 196 -23.62 7.91 27.93
N THR A 197 -23.92 6.75 28.55
CA THR A 197 -25.28 6.34 28.92
C THR A 197 -25.72 7.03 30.22
N ARG A 198 -27.03 7.32 30.33
CA ARG A 198 -27.60 8.48 31.06
C ARG A 198 -27.59 8.46 32.60
N GLU A 199 -26.73 7.72 33.28
CA GLU A 199 -26.72 7.73 34.76
C GLU A 199 -25.71 8.76 35.33
N ARG A 200 -26.26 9.95 35.63
CA ARG A 200 -25.69 11.10 36.36
C ARG A 200 -24.43 11.75 35.76
N PHE A 201 -24.63 12.58 34.73
CA PHE A 201 -23.63 13.59 34.37
C PHE A 201 -23.53 14.70 35.42
N CYS A 202 -22.32 15.21 35.61
CA CYS A 202 -22.02 16.36 36.45
C CYS A 202 -22.44 17.66 35.73
N SER A 203 -22.94 18.64 36.49
CA SER A 203 -23.31 19.98 36.00
C SER A 203 -22.61 21.10 36.77
N ASP A 204 -22.31 20.91 38.07
CA ASP A 204 -21.54 21.86 38.88
C ASP A 204 -20.08 21.41 39.06
N PRO A 205 -19.07 22.25 38.78
CA PRO A 205 -17.67 21.95 39.01
C PRO A 205 -17.30 21.55 40.45
N GLU A 206 -18.16 21.85 41.43
CA GLU A 206 -17.99 21.50 42.85
C GLU A 206 -18.67 20.17 43.24
N ASP A 207 -19.43 19.54 42.35
CA ASP A 207 -20.05 18.26 42.62
C ASP A 207 -19.02 17.12 42.70
N LEU A 208 -19.26 16.18 43.61
CA LEU A 208 -18.41 15.01 43.81
C LEU A 208 -18.74 13.93 42.78
N PHE A 209 -17.85 13.71 41.82
CA PHE A 209 -17.98 12.65 40.82
C PHE A 209 -16.66 11.90 40.60
N PRO A 210 -16.70 10.64 40.13
CA PRO A 210 -15.53 9.94 39.63
C PRO A 210 -14.90 10.69 38.44
N VAL A 211 -13.58 10.55 38.24
CA VAL A 211 -12.85 11.31 37.22
C VAL A 211 -13.39 11.02 35.81
N HIS A 212 -13.67 9.75 35.49
CA HIS A 212 -14.23 9.39 34.19
C HIS A 212 -15.59 10.09 33.91
N VAL A 213 -16.43 10.30 34.94
CA VAL A 213 -17.71 11.02 34.81
C VAL A 213 -17.48 12.52 34.60
N LEU A 214 -16.50 13.12 35.27
CA LEU A 214 -16.13 14.52 35.01
C LEU A 214 -15.69 14.72 33.56
N VAL A 215 -14.86 13.80 33.03
CA VAL A 215 -14.39 13.82 31.64
C VAL A 215 -15.57 13.68 30.67
N THR A 216 -16.45 12.68 30.85
CA THR A 216 -17.62 12.52 29.96
C THR A 216 -18.61 13.67 30.05
N SER A 217 -18.73 14.33 31.20
CA SER A 217 -19.57 15.51 31.41
C SER A 217 -19.03 16.75 30.68
N LEU A 218 -17.71 16.95 30.66
CA LEU A 218 -17.06 18.01 29.87
C LEU A 218 -17.26 17.78 28.36
N ILE A 219 -17.04 16.54 27.89
CA ILE A 219 -17.25 16.16 26.48
C ILE A 219 -18.71 16.31 26.08
N SER A 220 -19.64 15.95 26.97
CA SER A 220 -21.08 16.05 26.70
C SER A 220 -21.61 17.48 26.79
N GLY A 221 -20.82 18.43 27.28
CA GLY A 221 -21.21 19.83 27.48
C GLY A 221 -22.21 20.04 28.61
N THR A 222 -22.38 19.07 29.52
CA THR A 222 -23.20 19.23 30.73
C THR A 222 -22.44 19.99 31.80
N LEU A 223 -21.12 19.80 31.88
CA LEU A 223 -20.21 20.52 32.75
C LEU A 223 -19.46 21.59 31.95
N LEU A 224 -19.41 22.83 32.46
CA LEU A 224 -18.72 23.98 31.84
C LEU A 224 -19.11 24.19 30.36
N LYS A 225 -20.41 24.30 30.09
CA LYS A 225 -20.95 24.50 28.73
C LYS A 225 -20.26 25.67 28.02
N GLY A 226 -19.66 25.40 26.87
CA GLY A 226 -18.91 26.37 26.07
C GLY A 226 -17.38 26.22 26.15
N CYS A 227 -16.86 25.39 27.07
CA CYS A 227 -15.44 25.03 27.06
C CYS A 227 -15.07 24.17 25.86
N SER A 228 -13.79 24.21 25.49
CA SER A 228 -13.24 23.34 24.45
C SER A 228 -12.53 22.15 25.08
N VAL A 229 -12.62 20.99 24.42
CA VAL A 229 -11.98 19.74 24.82
C VAL A 229 -11.17 19.21 23.64
N LEU A 230 -9.91 18.86 23.87
CA LEU A 230 -9.05 18.14 22.94
C LEU A 230 -8.73 16.76 23.53
N ILE A 231 -9.02 15.69 22.80
CA ILE A 231 -8.67 14.32 23.19
C ILE A 231 -7.69 13.76 22.18
N THR A 232 -6.61 13.13 22.64
CA THR A 232 -5.76 12.30 21.78
C THR A 232 -5.97 10.82 22.10
N SER A 233 -5.93 9.98 21.08
CA SER A 233 -6.13 8.53 21.26
C SER A 233 -5.51 7.73 20.12
N ARG A 234 -5.17 6.47 20.37
CA ARG A 234 -5.09 5.47 19.28
C ARG A 234 -6.49 5.11 18.76
N PRO A 235 -6.60 4.69 17.49
CA PRO A 235 -7.87 4.22 16.92
C PRO A 235 -8.57 3.17 17.80
N THR A 236 -7.83 2.25 18.42
CA THR A 236 -8.36 1.13 19.25
C THR A 236 -9.19 1.55 20.44
N ALA A 237 -8.88 2.68 21.05
CA ALA A 237 -9.61 3.14 22.23
C ALA A 237 -10.80 4.03 21.88
N LEU A 238 -10.91 4.49 20.62
CA LEU A 238 -12.00 5.34 20.16
C LEU A 238 -13.35 4.63 20.09
N GLU A 239 -13.38 3.29 20.09
CA GLU A 239 -14.63 2.53 20.18
C GLU A 239 -15.44 2.85 21.44
N SER A 240 -14.76 3.30 22.50
CA SER A 240 -15.40 3.71 23.75
C SER A 240 -16.02 5.11 23.71
N LEU A 241 -15.68 5.93 22.70
CA LEU A 241 -16.10 7.33 22.61
C LEU A 241 -17.36 7.49 21.74
N ASP A 242 -18.34 8.28 22.20
CA ASP A 242 -19.50 8.64 21.37
C ASP A 242 -19.13 9.71 20.34
N MET A 243 -18.82 9.26 19.12
CA MET A 243 -18.46 10.14 17.99
C MET A 243 -19.56 11.14 17.60
N LYS A 244 -20.81 10.95 18.02
CA LYS A 244 -21.88 11.94 17.79
C LYS A 244 -21.69 13.22 18.61
N LYS A 245 -20.89 13.16 19.69
CA LYS A 245 -20.56 14.29 20.57
C LYS A 245 -19.29 15.03 20.13
N VAL A 246 -18.61 14.54 19.10
CA VAL A 246 -17.35 15.09 18.61
C VAL A 246 -17.64 16.06 17.46
N ASP A 247 -17.27 17.33 17.64
CA ASP A 247 -17.47 18.37 16.61
C ASP A 247 -16.47 18.23 15.45
N ARG A 248 -15.25 17.79 15.75
CA ARG A 248 -14.19 17.59 14.77
C ARG A 248 -13.34 16.38 15.11
N PHE A 249 -13.21 15.47 14.16
CA PHE A 249 -12.26 14.37 14.20
C PHE A 249 -11.11 14.65 13.24
N ALA A 250 -9.88 14.50 13.73
CA ALA A 250 -8.66 14.64 12.93
C ALA A 250 -7.73 13.44 13.14
N GLU A 251 -6.96 13.11 12.11
CA GLU A 251 -5.98 12.03 12.14
C GLU A 251 -4.58 12.59 11.86
N ILE A 252 -3.58 12.16 12.64
CA ILE A 252 -2.17 12.43 12.38
C ILE A 252 -1.66 11.35 11.42
N LEU A 253 -1.15 11.79 10.28
CA LEU A 253 -0.70 10.91 9.22
C LEU A 253 0.79 10.56 9.34
N GLY A 254 1.58 11.45 9.93
CA GLY A 254 3.03 11.32 10.04
C GLY A 254 3.78 12.20 9.04
N PHE A 255 4.99 11.80 8.70
CA PHE A 255 5.90 12.53 7.82
C PHE A 255 5.70 12.20 6.34
N PHE A 256 5.48 13.26 5.58
CA PHE A 256 5.60 13.27 4.12
C PHE A 256 7.07 13.13 3.69
N PRO A 257 7.36 12.68 2.46
CA PRO A 257 8.73 12.46 1.98
C PRO A 257 9.71 13.60 2.28
N GLU A 258 9.30 14.85 2.06
CA GLU A 258 10.13 16.03 2.30
C GLU A 258 10.44 16.21 3.80
N GLN A 259 9.45 15.92 4.66
CA GLN A 259 9.61 16.01 6.11
C GLN A 259 10.54 14.92 6.64
N ARG A 260 10.56 13.74 6.03
CA ARG A 260 11.51 12.66 6.39
C ARG A 260 12.94 13.09 6.09
N LEU A 261 13.20 13.64 4.90
CA LEU A 261 14.52 14.16 4.55
C LEU A 261 14.94 15.30 5.48
N MET A 262 14.04 16.24 5.78
CA MET A 262 14.31 17.33 6.73
C MET A 262 14.65 16.79 8.12
N TYR A 263 13.96 15.74 8.57
CA TYR A 263 14.22 15.10 9.85
C TYR A 263 15.65 14.55 9.90
N PHE A 264 16.07 13.78 8.90
CA PHE A 264 17.41 13.19 8.83
C PHE A 264 18.49 14.29 8.82
N LYS A 265 18.37 15.29 7.94
CA LYS A 265 19.30 16.44 7.90
C LYS A 265 19.45 17.12 9.26
N LYS A 266 18.34 17.29 9.98
CA LYS A 266 18.33 17.94 11.29
C LYS A 266 18.92 17.05 12.39
N PHE A 267 18.62 15.76 12.38
CA PHE A 267 19.11 14.81 13.37
C PHE A 267 20.65 14.71 13.34
N PHE A 268 21.22 14.58 12.14
CA PHE A 268 22.67 14.44 11.98
C PHE A 268 23.43 15.76 12.17
N GLY A 269 22.75 16.92 12.10
CA GLY A 269 23.35 18.26 12.21
C GLY A 269 24.16 18.68 10.97
N ASP A 270 24.71 17.71 10.24
CA ASP A 270 25.36 17.85 8.93
C ASP A 270 24.39 17.48 7.80
N THR A 271 24.25 18.40 6.83
CA THR A 271 23.28 18.26 5.73
C THR A 271 23.66 17.15 4.75
N ASP A 272 24.96 16.95 4.52
CA ASP A 272 25.46 15.95 3.56
C ASP A 272 25.36 14.56 4.19
N LEU A 273 25.80 14.39 5.44
CA LEU A 273 25.65 13.13 6.18
C LEU A 273 24.18 12.74 6.34
N GLY A 274 23.31 13.69 6.68
CA GLY A 274 21.87 13.45 6.78
C GLY A 274 21.24 13.03 5.45
N THR A 275 21.75 13.54 4.32
CA THR A 275 21.29 13.15 2.98
C THR A 275 21.80 11.76 2.60
N GLU A 276 23.06 11.42 2.89
CA GLU A 276 23.62 10.08 2.68
C GLU A 276 22.85 9.01 3.49
N ALA A 277 22.60 9.30 4.77
CA ALA A 277 21.83 8.42 5.64
C ALA A 277 20.37 8.27 5.16
N PHE A 278 19.74 9.34 4.69
CA PHE A 278 18.39 9.26 4.13
C PHE A 278 18.35 8.45 2.84
N GLN A 279 19.33 8.63 1.94
CA GLN A 279 19.41 7.86 0.69
C GLN A 279 19.51 6.36 0.96
N TYR A 280 20.35 5.97 1.92
CA TYR A 280 20.45 4.58 2.36
C TYR A 280 19.08 4.01 2.79
N VAL A 281 18.32 4.78 3.57
CA VAL A 281 17.00 4.36 4.03
C VAL A 281 16.01 4.32 2.88
N GLU A 282 16.03 5.31 1.98
CA GLU A 282 15.16 5.37 0.79
C GLU A 282 15.39 4.19 -0.15
N ASP A 283 16.63 3.74 -0.29
CA ASP A 283 16.99 2.56 -1.09
C ASP A 283 16.44 1.27 -0.46
N ASN A 284 16.22 1.22 0.85
CA ASN A 284 15.55 0.10 1.52
C ASN A 284 14.04 0.39 1.68
N ALA A 285 13.22 -0.21 0.81
CA ALA A 285 11.76 -0.02 0.84
C ALA A 285 11.15 -0.20 2.23
N ILE A 286 11.56 -1.24 2.96
CA ILE A 286 10.97 -1.60 4.26
C ILE A 286 11.28 -0.56 5.33
N LEU A 287 12.52 -0.09 5.36
CA LEU A 287 12.93 0.91 6.35
C LEU A 287 12.37 2.29 5.98
N TYR A 288 12.33 2.61 4.68
CA TYR A 288 11.70 3.83 4.19
C TYR A 288 10.21 3.89 4.51
N THR A 289 9.49 2.76 4.42
CA THR A 289 8.07 2.72 4.74
C THR A 289 7.83 3.08 6.19
N MET A 290 8.62 2.57 7.12
CA MET A 290 8.48 2.89 8.54
C MET A 290 8.73 4.37 8.87
N CYS A 291 9.54 5.06 8.06
CA CYS A 291 9.89 6.46 8.28
C CYS A 291 8.74 7.47 8.07
N PHE A 292 7.54 7.05 7.65
CA PHE A 292 6.37 7.94 7.79
C PHE A 292 6.09 8.22 9.27
N ASN A 293 6.37 7.27 10.16
CA ASN A 293 6.14 7.45 11.57
C ASN A 293 7.43 8.03 12.21
N PRO A 294 7.35 9.22 12.81
CA PRO A 294 8.51 9.92 13.36
C PRO A 294 9.35 9.07 14.30
N SER A 295 8.74 8.22 15.14
CA SER A 295 9.46 7.37 16.10
C SER A 295 10.45 6.42 15.43
N TYR A 296 10.10 5.90 14.24
CA TYR A 296 11.03 5.07 13.48
C TYR A 296 12.15 5.88 12.85
N CYS A 297 11.90 7.12 12.41
CA CYS A 297 12.98 7.98 11.93
C CYS A 297 14.07 8.15 12.99
N TRP A 298 13.70 8.31 14.27
CA TRP A 298 14.67 8.39 15.35
C TRP A 298 15.36 7.07 15.65
N ILE A 299 14.65 5.95 15.70
CA ILE A 299 15.28 4.63 15.88
C ILE A 299 16.29 4.39 14.75
N MET A 300 15.88 4.63 13.50
CA MET A 300 16.72 4.53 12.31
C MET A 300 17.94 5.44 12.41
N CYS A 301 17.74 6.73 12.66
CA CYS A 301 18.85 7.67 12.76
C CYS A 301 19.79 7.32 13.92
N SER A 302 19.28 6.88 15.07
CA SER A 302 20.09 6.47 16.23
C SER A 302 20.91 5.20 15.96
N VAL A 303 20.37 4.26 15.17
CA VAL A 303 21.11 3.08 14.71
C VAL A 303 22.17 3.45 13.68
N LEU A 304 21.79 4.26 12.69
CA LEU A 304 22.65 4.67 11.59
C LEU A 304 23.71 5.71 12.00
N GLN A 305 23.49 6.44 13.11
CA GLN A 305 24.38 7.48 13.60
C GLN A 305 25.82 6.97 13.69
N ARG A 306 26.01 5.81 14.34
CA ARG A 306 27.32 5.21 14.48
C ARG A 306 27.96 4.86 13.13
N HIS A 307 27.18 4.35 12.18
CA HIS A 307 27.69 3.95 10.87
C HIS A 307 28.15 5.15 10.02
N PHE A 308 27.39 6.24 10.00
CA PHE A 308 27.71 7.41 9.17
C PHE A 308 28.65 8.40 9.85
N MET A 309 28.75 8.39 11.19
CA MET A 309 29.70 9.24 11.93
C MET A 309 31.09 8.61 12.13
N THR A 310 31.28 7.32 11.83
CA THR A 310 32.59 6.66 11.86
C THR A 310 33.27 6.61 10.48
N SER A 311 34.60 6.47 10.46
CA SER A 311 35.38 6.38 9.23
C SER A 311 34.92 5.21 8.33
N LYS A 312 35.09 5.34 7.00
CA LYS A 312 34.59 4.35 6.01
C LYS A 312 35.15 2.94 6.23
N ASP A 313 36.35 2.83 6.80
CA ASP A 313 37.05 1.55 7.02
C ASP A 313 36.55 0.81 8.28
N GLU A 314 35.82 1.49 9.17
CA GLU A 314 35.25 0.94 10.42
C GLU A 314 33.73 0.72 10.34
N ARG A 315 33.13 0.95 9.16
CA ARG A 315 31.69 0.84 8.93
C ARG A 315 31.21 -0.60 9.17
N GLY A 316 30.47 -0.80 10.27
CA GLY A 316 29.80 -2.07 10.58
C GLY A 316 28.61 -2.36 9.65
N VAL A 317 28.02 -3.55 9.80
CA VAL A 317 26.84 -3.99 9.04
C VAL A 317 25.64 -3.09 9.34
N THR A 318 24.94 -2.64 8.30
CA THR A 318 23.71 -1.83 8.40
C THR A 318 22.45 -2.71 8.37
N PRO A 319 21.35 -2.33 9.03
CA PRO A 319 20.15 -3.16 9.10
C PRO A 319 19.45 -3.23 7.74
N ARG A 320 19.09 -4.44 7.28
CA ARG A 320 18.26 -4.66 6.09
C ARG A 320 16.83 -4.98 6.45
N THR A 321 16.61 -5.69 7.56
CA THR A 321 15.27 -6.05 8.04
C THR A 321 14.87 -5.25 9.27
N VAL A 322 13.57 -5.27 9.59
CA VAL A 322 13.04 -4.56 10.77
C VAL A 322 13.59 -5.21 12.03
N THR A 323 13.68 -6.54 12.07
CA THR A 323 14.25 -7.23 13.22
C THR A 323 15.72 -6.83 13.46
N GLU A 324 16.52 -6.70 12.39
CA GLU A 324 17.91 -6.24 12.51
C GLU A 324 17.99 -4.82 13.06
N LEU A 325 17.13 -3.91 12.58
CA LEU A 325 17.06 -2.55 13.08
C LEU A 325 16.86 -2.53 14.61
N PHE A 326 15.87 -3.28 15.10
CA PHE A 326 15.56 -3.33 16.53
C PHE A 326 16.64 -4.04 17.36
N VAL A 327 17.28 -5.09 16.81
CA VAL A 327 18.42 -5.75 17.45
C VAL A 327 19.60 -4.78 17.57
N MET A 328 19.94 -4.07 16.49
CA MET A 328 21.02 -3.08 16.50
C MET A 328 20.73 -1.90 17.42
N PHE A 329 19.47 -1.45 17.45
CA PHE A 329 19.01 -0.43 18.39
C PHE A 329 19.22 -0.88 19.84
N LEU A 330 18.81 -2.11 20.17
CA LEU A 330 19.05 -2.71 21.49
C LEU A 330 20.55 -2.82 21.81
N GLN A 331 21.38 -3.23 20.84
CA GLN A 331 22.84 -3.28 21.02
C GLN A 331 23.44 -1.91 21.30
N ASN A 332 22.99 -0.85 20.60
CA ASN A 332 23.47 0.50 20.83
C ASN A 332 23.16 0.96 22.26
N ILE A 333 21.95 0.69 22.76
CA ILE A 333 21.59 0.98 24.16
C ILE A 333 22.50 0.18 25.11
N LEU A 334 22.65 -1.12 24.90
CA LEU A 334 23.42 -1.98 25.81
C LEU A 334 24.92 -1.65 25.83
N THR A 335 25.49 -1.27 24.68
CA THR A 335 26.91 -0.89 24.58
C THR A 335 27.22 0.42 25.28
N ASN A 336 26.30 1.39 25.24
CA ASN A 336 26.43 2.65 25.98
C ASN A 336 26.36 2.44 27.51
N HIS A 337 25.68 1.39 27.97
CA HIS A 337 25.50 1.06 29.39
C HIS A 337 26.46 -0.04 29.93
N ARG A 338 27.58 -0.29 29.23
CA ARG A 338 28.55 -1.38 29.53
C ARG A 338 29.16 -1.40 30.94
N ARG A 339 29.06 -0.31 31.72
CA ARG A 339 29.67 -0.21 33.06
C ARG A 339 28.93 -1.00 34.16
N GLU A 340 27.76 -1.59 33.86
CA GLU A 340 26.94 -2.40 34.79
C GLU A 340 26.67 -3.84 34.28
N ALA A 341 27.69 -4.52 33.74
CA ALA A 341 27.54 -5.72 32.90
C ALA A 341 26.87 -6.95 33.56
N ASP A 342 27.09 -7.22 34.86
CA ASP A 342 26.64 -8.46 35.49
C ASP A 342 25.11 -8.54 35.75
N ASP A 343 24.38 -7.42 35.67
CA ASP A 343 22.91 -7.35 35.86
C ASP A 343 22.12 -7.12 34.55
N GLN A 344 22.78 -6.87 33.41
CA GLN A 344 22.08 -6.52 32.15
C GLN A 344 21.17 -7.64 31.64
N ARG A 345 21.62 -8.89 31.72
CA ARG A 345 20.82 -10.06 31.29
C ARG A 345 19.56 -10.23 32.13
N ALA A 346 19.68 -10.10 33.44
CA ALA A 346 18.55 -10.24 34.36
C ALA A 346 17.54 -9.09 34.14
N LYS A 347 18.02 -7.86 33.94
CA LYS A 347 17.20 -6.71 33.54
C LYS A 347 16.46 -6.97 32.22
N LEU A 348 17.13 -7.43 31.16
CA LEU A 348 16.48 -7.74 29.88
C LEU A 348 15.41 -8.84 30.01
N VAL A 349 15.67 -9.87 30.82
CA VAL A 349 14.69 -10.93 31.09
C VAL A 349 13.47 -10.41 31.85
N LYS A 350 13.64 -9.51 32.82
CA LYS A 350 12.51 -8.86 33.49
C LYS A 350 11.73 -7.98 32.51
N LEU A 351 12.44 -7.22 31.68
CA LEU A 351 11.85 -6.29 30.73
C LEU A 351 11.02 -7.00 29.67
N GLY A 352 11.52 -8.09 29.08
CA GLY A 352 10.72 -8.84 28.10
C GLY A 352 9.54 -9.59 28.73
N LYS A 353 9.61 -10.00 30.01
CA LYS A 353 8.45 -10.60 30.72
C LYS A 353 7.35 -9.56 30.93
N MET A 354 7.74 -8.36 31.33
CA MET A 354 6.86 -7.20 31.45
C MET A 354 6.25 -6.85 30.09
N ALA A 355 7.07 -6.81 29.05
CA ALA A 355 6.62 -6.56 27.67
C ALA A 355 5.59 -7.61 27.22
N TYR A 356 5.89 -8.90 27.41
CA TYR A 356 4.98 -10.01 27.09
C TYR A 356 3.66 -9.92 27.85
N TYR A 357 3.71 -9.64 29.16
CA TYR A 357 2.51 -9.41 29.96
C TYR A 357 1.66 -8.27 29.37
N GLY A 358 2.29 -7.16 28.99
CA GLY A 358 1.58 -6.03 28.42
C GLY A 358 0.97 -6.33 27.04
N VAL A 359 1.66 -7.04 26.17
CA VAL A 359 1.10 -7.46 24.87
C VAL A 359 -0.08 -8.42 25.07
N ALA A 360 0.07 -9.44 25.94
CA ALA A 360 -0.95 -10.46 26.19
C ALA A 360 -2.23 -9.88 26.83
N ASN A 361 -2.08 -8.89 27.71
CA ASN A 361 -3.19 -8.30 28.47
C ASN A 361 -3.62 -6.91 27.94
N ARG A 362 -3.06 -6.44 26.81
CA ARG A 362 -3.29 -5.08 26.26
C ARG A 362 -2.98 -3.96 27.26
N VAL A 363 -1.96 -4.15 28.09
CA VAL A 363 -1.48 -3.15 29.06
C VAL A 363 -0.31 -2.37 28.43
N LEU A 364 -0.48 -1.04 28.38
CA LEU A 364 0.52 -0.10 27.85
C LEU A 364 1.31 0.60 28.96
N VAL A 365 0.70 0.80 30.13
CA VAL A 365 1.28 1.51 31.28
C VAL A 365 1.52 0.53 32.42
N PHE A 366 2.73 0.55 32.97
CA PHE A 366 3.14 -0.31 34.06
C PHE A 366 3.49 0.54 35.29
N TYR A 367 3.23 0.00 36.48
CA TYR A 367 3.21 0.73 37.75
C TYR A 367 4.19 0.11 38.74
N ASP A 368 4.78 0.93 39.63
CA ASP A 368 5.67 0.77 40.82
C ASP A 368 6.19 -0.62 41.27
N LYS A 369 5.58 -1.74 40.88
CA LYS A 369 6.04 -3.12 41.13
C LYS A 369 7.24 -3.55 40.29
N PHE A 370 7.75 -2.69 39.41
CA PHE A 370 8.84 -2.99 38.48
C PHE A 370 9.99 -2.00 38.68
N GLU A 371 10.89 -2.27 39.64
CA GLU A 371 12.17 -1.55 39.76
C GLU A 371 13.05 -1.86 38.55
N MET A 372 12.89 -1.07 37.47
CA MET A 372 13.49 -1.31 36.15
C MET A 372 14.27 -0.09 35.64
N SER A 373 14.62 0.84 36.54
CA SER A 373 15.04 2.23 36.31
C SER A 373 16.33 2.47 35.51
N THR A 374 16.90 1.48 34.81
CA THR A 374 18.26 1.57 34.27
C THR A 374 18.41 1.31 32.77
N LEU A 375 17.35 0.96 32.03
CA LEU A 375 17.45 0.81 30.57
C LEU A 375 16.64 1.89 29.85
N GLU A 376 17.28 2.64 28.95
CA GLU A 376 16.71 3.67 28.05
C GLU A 376 15.67 3.12 27.04
N ILE A 377 15.07 1.96 27.31
CA ILE A 377 14.00 1.32 26.52
C ILE A 377 12.63 1.70 27.11
N LEU A 378 12.59 2.04 28.40
CA LEU A 378 11.39 2.49 29.10
C LEU A 378 11.46 3.99 29.31
N GLN A 379 10.37 4.67 28.99
CA GLN A 379 10.11 6.01 29.49
C GLN A 379 9.63 5.89 30.93
N ARG A 380 10.45 6.37 31.87
CA ARG A 380 10.11 6.46 33.29
C ARG A 380 9.58 7.85 33.57
N GLU A 381 8.38 7.91 34.14
CA GLU A 381 7.85 9.16 34.67
C GLU A 381 7.47 8.98 36.13
N SER A 382 8.12 9.78 36.99
CA SER A 382 7.85 9.82 38.42
C SER A 382 7.06 11.08 38.76
N THR A 383 5.88 10.89 39.34
CA THR A 383 5.19 11.94 40.11
C THR A 383 5.63 11.88 41.57
N LEU A 384 5.18 12.84 42.39
CA LEU A 384 5.45 12.84 43.84
C LEU A 384 4.93 11.60 44.58
N GLU A 385 3.96 10.88 44.01
CA GLU A 385 3.27 9.76 44.67
C GLU A 385 3.47 8.41 43.96
N HIS A 386 3.76 8.40 42.65
CA HIS A 386 3.81 7.18 41.85
C HIS A 386 4.84 7.24 40.70
N THR A 387 5.41 6.09 40.36
CA THR A 387 6.25 5.91 39.16
C THR A 387 5.52 5.05 38.11
N THR A 388 5.44 5.57 36.89
CA THR A 388 4.97 4.84 35.71
C THR A 388 6.10 4.51 34.77
N TYR A 389 5.96 3.39 34.07
CA TYR A 389 6.84 2.96 33.01
C TYR A 389 6.02 2.68 31.75
N THR A 390 6.44 3.24 30.63
CA THR A 390 5.87 2.98 29.30
C THR A 390 7.00 2.65 28.32
N PHE A 391 6.74 1.76 27.37
CA PHE A 391 7.67 1.59 26.25
C PHE A 391 7.55 2.77 25.29
N PHE A 392 8.65 3.24 24.71
CA PHE A 392 8.64 4.32 23.71
C PHE A 392 7.69 4.05 22.53
N HIS A 393 7.56 2.78 22.16
CA HIS A 393 6.68 2.35 21.09
C HIS A 393 6.08 0.97 21.40
N LEU A 394 4.84 0.72 20.96
CA LEU A 394 4.22 -0.61 21.10
C LEU A 394 5.05 -1.68 20.38
N THR A 395 5.61 -1.36 19.21
CA THR A 395 6.50 -2.28 18.47
C THR A 395 7.78 -2.61 19.24
N LEU A 396 8.29 -1.69 20.06
CA LEU A 396 9.43 -1.99 20.94
C LEU A 396 9.01 -2.93 22.06
N GLN A 397 7.81 -2.76 22.62
CA GLN A 397 7.22 -3.70 23.56
C GLN A 397 7.01 -5.09 22.92
N GLU A 398 6.46 -5.15 21.70
CA GLU A 398 6.27 -6.40 20.95
C GLU A 398 7.60 -7.08 20.62
N PHE A 399 8.62 -6.32 20.23
CA PHE A 399 9.98 -6.81 20.00
C PHE A 399 10.59 -7.39 21.29
N MET A 400 10.51 -6.66 22.41
CA MET A 400 11.02 -7.13 23.71
C MET A 400 10.25 -8.37 24.21
N ALA A 401 8.96 -8.47 23.90
CA ALA A 401 8.17 -9.67 24.18
C ALA A 401 8.63 -10.85 23.31
N ALA A 402 8.87 -10.64 22.01
CA ALA A 402 9.32 -11.67 21.07
C ALA A 402 10.70 -12.22 21.45
N LEU A 403 11.58 -11.35 21.95
CA LEU A 403 12.92 -11.70 22.41
C LEU A 403 12.95 -12.76 23.53
N LEU A 404 11.91 -12.83 24.37
CA LEU A 404 11.84 -13.75 25.51
C LEU A 404 10.87 -14.92 25.35
N LEU A 405 10.10 -14.99 24.27
CA LEU A 405 9.13 -16.04 24.09
C LEU A 405 9.83 -17.39 23.86
N LYS A 406 9.44 -18.40 24.65
CA LYS A 406 9.93 -19.78 24.53
C LYS A 406 8.90 -20.74 23.93
N ASN A 407 7.63 -20.34 23.81
CA ASN A 407 6.53 -21.24 23.45
C ASN A 407 5.67 -20.68 22.30
N LEU A 408 5.64 -21.38 21.17
CA LEU A 408 4.92 -21.02 19.95
C LEU A 408 3.39 -21.21 20.06
N ASP A 409 2.90 -22.02 21.02
CA ASP A 409 1.48 -22.42 21.10
C ASP A 409 0.54 -21.27 21.51
N SER A 410 1.05 -20.17 22.06
CA SER A 410 0.27 -18.98 22.43
C SER A 410 -0.06 -18.05 21.25
N CYS A 411 0.51 -18.28 20.07
CA CYS A 411 0.41 -17.40 18.89
C CYS A 411 -0.79 -17.71 17.97
N LYS A 412 -1.90 -18.26 18.51
CA LYS A 412 -3.03 -18.77 17.71
C LYS A 412 -4.07 -17.71 17.31
N ASP A 413 -4.06 -16.55 17.95
CA ASP A 413 -4.93 -15.44 17.59
C ASP A 413 -4.14 -14.38 16.83
N GLY A 414 -4.75 -13.74 15.81
CA GLY A 414 -4.18 -12.64 15.01
C GLY A 414 -3.75 -11.38 15.79
N ARG A 415 -3.63 -11.49 17.11
CA ARG A 415 -3.13 -10.50 18.08
C ARG A 415 -1.61 -10.32 18.05
N PHE A 416 -0.88 -11.12 17.28
CA PHE A 416 0.59 -11.21 17.31
C PHE A 416 1.28 -11.07 15.94
N GLU A 417 0.69 -10.35 14.99
CA GLU A 417 1.23 -10.24 13.61
C GLU A 417 2.65 -9.62 13.53
N ILE A 418 2.87 -8.47 14.18
CA ILE A 418 4.21 -7.85 14.26
C ILE A 418 5.16 -8.72 15.11
N PHE A 419 4.61 -9.37 16.12
CA PHE A 419 5.33 -10.24 17.02
C PHE A 419 5.87 -11.50 16.30
N THR A 420 5.08 -12.14 15.43
CA THR A 420 5.53 -13.31 14.63
C THR A 420 6.56 -12.92 13.58
N ARG A 421 6.47 -11.71 13.02
CA ARG A 421 7.49 -11.12 12.16
C ARG A 421 8.85 -11.01 12.88
N PHE A 422 8.87 -10.50 14.12
CA PHE A 422 10.11 -10.44 14.91
C PHE A 422 10.63 -11.83 15.26
N LEU A 423 9.77 -12.80 15.60
CA LEU A 423 10.21 -14.17 15.84
C LEU A 423 10.91 -14.78 14.61
N ALA A 424 10.40 -14.51 13.41
CA ALA A 424 11.01 -14.97 12.16
C ALA A 424 12.43 -14.39 11.98
N GLY A 425 12.62 -13.09 12.21
CA GLY A 425 13.94 -12.47 12.09
C GLY A 425 14.91 -12.87 13.20
N LEU A 426 14.42 -13.04 14.44
CA LEU A 426 15.20 -13.51 15.59
C LEU A 426 15.65 -14.96 15.40
N ALA A 427 14.95 -15.74 14.59
CA ALA A 427 15.29 -17.12 14.31
C ALA A 427 16.56 -17.29 13.43
N ARG A 428 17.22 -16.19 13.03
CA ARG A 428 18.39 -16.19 12.16
C ARG A 428 19.69 -16.50 12.91
N PRO A 429 20.57 -17.37 12.41
CA PRO A 429 21.80 -17.77 13.11
C PRO A 429 22.75 -16.60 13.45
N SER A 430 22.88 -15.60 12.58
CA SER A 430 23.73 -14.42 12.82
C SER A 430 23.20 -13.57 13.99
N ILE A 431 21.89 -13.39 14.06
CA ILE A 431 21.20 -12.65 15.13
C ILE A 431 21.25 -13.44 16.45
N PHE A 432 21.14 -14.77 16.40
CA PHE A 432 21.35 -15.61 17.57
C PHE A 432 22.74 -15.50 18.16
N LYS A 433 23.78 -15.36 17.33
CA LYS A 433 25.13 -15.18 17.84
C LYS A 433 25.23 -13.86 18.60
N ILE A 434 24.73 -12.78 18.00
CA ILE A 434 24.68 -11.44 18.58
C ILE A 434 23.90 -11.42 19.91
N LEU A 435 22.70 -11.99 19.92
CA LEU A 435 21.84 -11.99 21.11
C LEU A 435 22.23 -13.05 22.13
N GLY A 436 22.87 -14.14 21.71
CA GLY A 436 23.34 -15.21 22.59
C GLY A 436 24.44 -14.73 23.54
N GLU A 437 25.28 -13.80 23.08
CA GLU A 437 26.25 -13.08 23.93
C GLU A 437 25.56 -12.24 25.02
N ILE A 438 24.32 -11.78 24.79
CA ILE A 438 23.58 -10.84 25.65
C ILE A 438 22.57 -11.55 26.58
N LEU A 439 21.81 -12.52 26.05
CA LEU A 439 20.71 -13.22 26.72
C LEU A 439 21.08 -14.64 27.17
N GLY A 440 22.31 -15.08 26.88
CA GLY A 440 22.77 -16.46 26.96
C GLY A 440 22.21 -17.34 25.84
N ASP A 441 22.53 -18.64 25.86
CA ASP A 441 22.08 -19.62 24.84
C ASP A 441 20.54 -19.64 24.70
N LEU A 442 20.02 -18.84 23.77
CA LEU A 442 18.72 -19.05 23.15
C LEU A 442 18.83 -20.42 22.47
N LYS A 443 18.09 -21.41 22.99
CA LYS A 443 18.26 -22.80 22.59
C LYS A 443 18.15 -22.88 21.07
N ARG A 444 19.21 -23.32 20.38
CA ARG A 444 19.20 -23.65 18.94
C ARG A 444 17.99 -24.53 18.55
N LYS A 445 17.46 -25.30 19.50
CA LYS A 445 16.21 -26.07 19.38
C LYS A 445 14.99 -25.18 19.11
N THR A 446 14.82 -24.07 19.84
CA THR A 446 13.71 -23.12 19.68
C THR A 446 13.78 -22.42 18.32
N ALA A 447 14.98 -21.99 17.91
CA ALA A 447 15.23 -21.44 16.57
C ALA A 447 14.72 -22.37 15.45
N LYS A 448 15.15 -23.62 15.50
CA LYS A 448 14.75 -24.65 14.53
C LYS A 448 13.24 -24.88 14.54
N GLN A 449 12.62 -24.90 15.73
CA GLN A 449 11.16 -25.02 15.86
C GLN A 449 10.42 -23.85 15.22
N ILE A 450 10.91 -22.61 15.40
CA ILE A 450 10.32 -21.42 14.76
C ILE A 450 10.44 -21.51 13.24
N LEU A 451 11.63 -21.80 12.72
CA LEU A 451 11.85 -21.90 11.26
C LEU A 451 11.00 -23.02 10.63
N GLU A 452 10.89 -24.17 11.30
CA GLU A 452 10.04 -25.28 10.87
C GLU A 452 8.55 -24.89 10.89
N TRP A 453 8.11 -24.18 11.92
CA TRP A 453 6.74 -23.66 12.00
C TRP A 453 6.44 -22.65 10.87
N ILE A 454 7.38 -21.74 10.58
CA ILE A 454 7.26 -20.79 9.46
C ILE A 454 7.18 -21.54 8.13
N LYS A 455 8.04 -22.54 7.92
CA LYS A 455 8.03 -23.37 6.70
C LYS A 455 6.66 -24.01 6.47
N GLN A 456 6.14 -24.71 7.48
CA GLN A 456 4.86 -25.41 7.38
C GLN A 456 3.67 -24.46 7.17
N LYS A 457 3.74 -23.25 7.73
CA LYS A 457 2.74 -22.21 7.48
C LYS A 457 2.86 -21.65 6.07
N ALA A 458 4.09 -21.46 5.59
CA ALA A 458 4.35 -20.94 4.27
C ALA A 458 3.89 -21.88 3.15
N GLU A 459 4.22 -23.17 3.26
CA GLU A 459 3.78 -24.20 2.31
C GLU A 459 2.26 -24.22 2.16
N ARG A 460 1.51 -24.03 3.26
CA ARG A 460 0.05 -23.97 3.23
C ARG A 460 -0.47 -22.64 2.68
N ALA A 461 0.04 -21.52 3.16
CA ALA A 461 -0.47 -20.20 2.82
C ALA A 461 -0.23 -19.84 1.35
N LEU A 462 0.94 -20.18 0.82
CA LEU A 462 1.33 -19.88 -0.56
C LEU A 462 0.58 -20.73 -1.60
N GLN A 463 0.08 -21.91 -1.20
CA GLN A 463 -0.77 -22.76 -2.04
C GLN A 463 -2.27 -22.46 -1.90
N ASN A 464 -2.67 -21.73 -0.85
CA ASN A 464 -4.05 -21.37 -0.59
C ASN A 464 -4.48 -20.13 -1.39
N ARG A 465 -5.81 -19.93 -1.52
CA ARG A 465 -6.38 -18.74 -2.19
C ARG A 465 -6.40 -17.47 -1.31
N ASN A 466 -5.88 -17.54 -0.07
CA ASN A 466 -5.92 -16.43 0.87
C ASN A 466 -4.72 -15.49 0.68
N LYS A 467 -4.94 -14.40 -0.04
CA LYS A 467 -3.90 -13.44 -0.46
C LYS A 467 -3.26 -12.70 0.70
N THR A 468 -4.04 -12.36 1.73
CA THR A 468 -3.52 -11.68 2.93
C THR A 468 -2.57 -12.58 3.71
N GLU A 469 -2.94 -13.85 3.89
CA GLU A 469 -2.09 -14.84 4.57
C GLU A 469 -0.83 -15.13 3.77
N ALA A 470 -0.91 -15.17 2.43
CA ALA A 470 0.25 -15.32 1.56
C ALA A 470 1.23 -14.15 1.68
N LEU A 471 0.75 -12.90 1.66
CA LEU A 471 1.60 -11.70 1.85
C LEU A 471 2.26 -11.71 3.24
N GLN A 472 1.50 -12.02 4.28
CA GLN A 472 1.98 -12.08 5.65
C GLN A 472 3.12 -13.11 5.82
N VAL A 473 2.95 -14.30 5.25
CA VAL A 473 3.99 -15.32 5.22
C VAL A 473 5.22 -14.86 4.43
N CYS A 474 5.04 -14.21 3.28
CA CYS A 474 6.16 -13.67 2.50
C CYS A 474 6.98 -12.67 3.32
N GLN A 475 6.34 -11.85 4.17
CA GLN A 475 7.05 -10.97 5.09
C GLN A 475 7.85 -11.74 6.15
N TRP A 476 7.30 -12.83 6.71
CA TRP A 476 8.04 -13.68 7.66
C TRP A 476 9.26 -14.33 6.99
N LEU A 477 9.07 -14.90 5.80
CA LEU A 477 10.13 -15.48 4.98
C LEU A 477 11.23 -14.44 4.71
N TYR A 478 10.85 -13.22 4.34
CA TYR A 478 11.77 -12.11 4.17
C TYR A 478 12.57 -11.83 5.45
N GLU A 479 11.95 -11.72 6.63
CA GLU A 479 12.69 -11.46 7.88
C GLU A 479 13.71 -12.55 8.23
N THR A 480 13.45 -13.80 7.84
CA THR A 480 14.42 -14.89 8.07
C THR A 480 15.72 -14.69 7.29
N GLN A 481 15.67 -13.99 6.15
CA GLN A 481 16.78 -13.86 5.19
C GLN A 481 17.48 -15.20 4.91
N ASN A 482 16.71 -16.30 4.89
CA ASN A 482 17.20 -17.66 4.72
C ASN A 482 16.73 -18.21 3.38
N GLU A 483 17.53 -18.01 2.33
CA GLU A 483 17.18 -18.42 0.96
C GLU A 483 16.85 -19.91 0.86
N LYS A 484 17.54 -20.77 1.62
CA LYS A 484 17.28 -22.21 1.62
C LYS A 484 15.89 -22.52 2.17
N LEU A 485 15.52 -21.89 3.29
CA LEU A 485 14.18 -22.02 3.87
C LEU A 485 13.11 -21.52 2.90
N ILE A 486 13.35 -20.39 2.24
CA ILE A 486 12.43 -19.82 1.27
C ILE A 486 12.20 -20.81 0.12
N ARG A 487 13.28 -21.33 -0.49
CA ARG A 487 13.21 -22.36 -1.54
C ARG A 487 12.46 -23.61 -1.09
N ASP A 488 12.78 -24.09 0.11
CA ASP A 488 12.16 -25.30 0.66
C ASP A 488 10.67 -25.10 0.94
N ALA A 489 10.23 -23.87 1.26
CA ALA A 489 8.84 -23.54 1.56
C ALA A 489 8.00 -23.21 0.32
N THR A 490 8.61 -22.63 -0.71
CA THR A 490 7.93 -22.24 -1.96
C THR A 490 7.70 -23.44 -2.88
N GLY A 491 8.62 -24.41 -2.89
CA GLY A 491 8.57 -25.54 -3.81
C GLY A 491 8.97 -25.16 -5.25
N LYS A 492 8.89 -26.13 -6.18
CA LYS A 492 9.34 -25.99 -7.58
C LYS A 492 8.30 -25.43 -8.56
N ASP A 493 7.01 -25.54 -8.23
CA ASP A 493 5.91 -25.20 -9.14
C ASP A 493 4.98 -24.14 -8.54
N LEU A 494 5.57 -23.12 -7.91
CA LEU A 494 4.79 -22.14 -7.18
C LEU A 494 4.10 -21.15 -8.14
N ASN A 495 2.78 -21.05 -7.99
CA ASN A 495 1.95 -20.02 -8.60
C ASN A 495 1.48 -19.04 -7.53
N MET A 496 1.72 -17.75 -7.73
CA MET A 496 1.26 -16.69 -6.84
C MET A 496 0.15 -15.88 -7.51
N ASP A 497 -1.07 -15.94 -6.96
CA ASP A 497 -2.22 -15.16 -7.45
C ASP A 497 -2.54 -14.00 -6.50
N PHE A 498 -2.26 -12.79 -6.97
CA PHE A 498 -2.58 -11.53 -6.31
C PHE A 498 -3.56 -10.68 -7.12
N ARG A 499 -4.43 -11.29 -7.95
CA ARG A 499 -5.40 -10.55 -8.76
C ARG A 499 -6.33 -9.68 -7.92
N ASN A 500 -6.80 -8.54 -8.41
CA ASN A 500 -7.68 -7.64 -7.65
C ASN A 500 -7.12 -7.26 -6.26
N THR A 501 -5.80 -7.23 -6.09
CA THR A 501 -5.18 -6.92 -4.79
C THR A 501 -4.45 -5.59 -4.87
N THR A 502 -4.63 -4.75 -3.87
CA THR A 502 -3.84 -3.52 -3.75
C THR A 502 -2.51 -3.87 -3.11
N LEU A 503 -1.46 -3.99 -3.92
CA LEU A 503 -0.11 -4.25 -3.43
C LEU A 503 0.61 -2.95 -3.12
N SER A 504 1.21 -2.94 -1.95
CA SER A 504 1.97 -1.84 -1.40
C SER A 504 3.45 -1.93 -1.88
N PRO A 505 4.24 -0.86 -2.04
CA PRO A 505 5.67 -0.98 -2.35
C PRO A 505 6.47 -1.86 -1.39
N LEU A 506 6.02 -1.99 -0.13
CA LEU A 506 6.59 -2.96 0.81
C LEU A 506 6.28 -4.39 0.37
N ASP A 507 5.03 -4.68 0.02
CA ASP A 507 4.61 -6.00 -0.46
C ASP A 507 5.39 -6.37 -1.72
N CYS A 508 5.55 -5.44 -2.66
CA CYS A 508 6.32 -5.67 -3.88
C CYS A 508 7.80 -5.93 -3.60
N ALA A 509 8.43 -5.21 -2.67
CA ALA A 509 9.83 -5.45 -2.29
C ALA A 509 10.02 -6.80 -1.60
N VAL A 510 9.10 -7.17 -0.70
CA VAL A 510 9.09 -8.47 -0.01
C VAL A 510 8.87 -9.60 -1.00
N LEU A 511 7.87 -9.48 -1.87
CA LEU A 511 7.58 -10.45 -2.94
C LEU A 511 8.79 -10.58 -3.87
N ALA A 512 9.40 -9.49 -4.31
CA ALA A 512 10.58 -9.54 -5.16
C ALA A 512 11.72 -10.36 -4.53
N SER A 513 11.99 -10.12 -3.25
CA SER A 513 13.03 -10.85 -2.51
C SER A 513 12.70 -12.33 -2.34
N VAL A 514 11.44 -12.68 -2.04
CA VAL A 514 11.00 -14.08 -1.92
C VAL A 514 11.09 -14.79 -3.26
N ILE A 515 10.56 -14.17 -4.32
CA ILE A 515 10.57 -14.71 -5.70
C ILE A 515 12.00 -14.89 -6.20
N SER A 516 12.91 -13.94 -5.91
CA SER A 516 14.33 -14.04 -6.29
C SER A 516 15.02 -15.26 -5.66
N CYS A 517 14.51 -15.77 -4.53
CA CYS A 517 15.05 -16.96 -3.91
C CYS A 517 14.53 -18.25 -4.55
N CYS A 518 13.37 -18.23 -5.22
CA CYS A 518 12.68 -19.42 -5.75
C CYS A 518 13.40 -20.10 -6.92
N GLY A 519 14.31 -19.40 -7.61
CA GLY A 519 14.96 -19.88 -8.84
C GLY A 519 14.08 -19.62 -10.07
N ASP A 520 12.94 -20.31 -10.17
CA ASP A 520 11.97 -20.15 -11.27
C ASP A 520 10.51 -20.25 -10.72
N LEU A 521 9.84 -19.11 -10.56
CA LEU A 521 8.42 -19.04 -10.23
C LEU A 521 7.59 -19.33 -11.47
N GLN A 522 6.62 -20.25 -11.42
CA GLN A 522 5.83 -20.64 -12.60
C GLN A 522 4.93 -19.49 -13.09
N GLU A 523 4.10 -18.92 -12.21
CA GLU A 523 3.25 -17.79 -12.55
C GLU A 523 3.14 -16.78 -11.40
N LEU A 524 3.31 -15.49 -11.71
CA LEU A 524 2.92 -14.37 -10.86
C LEU A 524 1.73 -13.64 -11.50
N ASN A 525 0.55 -13.78 -10.93
CA ASN A 525 -0.66 -13.16 -11.45
C ASN A 525 -1.05 -11.91 -10.66
N LEU A 526 -0.90 -10.75 -11.30
CA LEU A 526 -1.18 -9.43 -10.75
C LEU A 526 -2.40 -8.76 -11.41
N SER A 527 -3.18 -9.47 -12.23
CA SER A 527 -4.25 -8.83 -13.02
C SER A 527 -5.26 -8.06 -12.15
N TYR A 528 -5.75 -6.92 -12.63
CA TYR A 528 -6.68 -6.03 -11.95
C TYR A 528 -6.16 -5.46 -10.62
N SER A 529 -4.84 -5.47 -10.41
CA SER A 529 -4.21 -4.87 -9.23
C SER A 529 -3.87 -3.42 -9.47
N ASN A 530 -4.03 -2.56 -8.46
CA ASN A 530 -3.61 -1.17 -8.53
C ASN A 530 -2.11 -1.10 -8.17
N LEU A 531 -1.24 -0.86 -9.16
CA LEU A 531 0.21 -0.85 -8.97
C LEU A 531 0.77 0.54 -9.26
N SER A 532 1.38 1.16 -8.26
CA SER A 532 2.13 2.41 -8.46
C SER A 532 3.43 2.16 -9.25
N PRO A 533 4.02 3.18 -9.89
CA PRO A 533 5.35 3.07 -10.50
C PRO A 533 6.43 2.58 -9.52
N GLU A 534 6.34 2.97 -8.25
CA GLU A 534 7.24 2.48 -7.20
C GLU A 534 7.05 0.98 -6.94
N CYS A 535 5.81 0.48 -6.93
CA CYS A 535 5.55 -0.96 -6.79
C CYS A 535 6.27 -1.77 -7.87
N ILE A 536 6.19 -1.33 -9.12
CA ILE A 536 6.85 -1.99 -10.26
C ILE A 536 8.37 -1.95 -10.10
N LYS A 537 8.92 -0.78 -9.75
CA LYS A 537 10.35 -0.62 -9.46
C LYS A 537 10.84 -1.58 -8.38
N ARG A 538 10.06 -1.78 -7.32
CA ARG A 538 10.41 -2.69 -6.22
C ARG A 538 10.24 -4.16 -6.58
N LEU A 539 9.33 -4.47 -7.50
CA LEU A 539 9.09 -5.83 -7.97
C LEU A 539 10.17 -6.31 -8.95
N GLU A 540 10.82 -5.38 -9.67
CA GLU A 540 11.85 -5.63 -10.70
C GLU A 540 12.81 -6.79 -10.39
N PRO A 541 13.49 -6.86 -9.21
CA PRO A 541 14.46 -7.91 -8.95
C PRO A 541 13.86 -9.33 -8.98
N GLY A 542 12.60 -9.47 -8.57
CA GLY A 542 11.89 -10.75 -8.56
C GLY A 542 11.36 -11.15 -9.93
N LEU A 543 10.96 -10.19 -10.77
CA LEU A 543 10.35 -10.47 -12.08
C LEU A 543 11.27 -11.28 -13.01
N GLY A 544 12.59 -11.11 -12.89
CA GLY A 544 13.58 -11.89 -13.66
C GLY A 544 13.60 -13.39 -13.34
N HIS A 545 12.97 -13.80 -12.23
CA HIS A 545 12.87 -15.19 -11.78
C HIS A 545 11.47 -15.78 -12.01
N CYS A 546 10.60 -15.10 -12.76
CA CYS A 546 9.27 -15.59 -13.11
C CYS A 546 9.25 -16.14 -14.54
N ILE A 547 8.68 -17.33 -14.72
CA ILE A 547 8.38 -17.94 -16.02
C ILE A 547 7.20 -17.21 -16.67
N HIS A 548 6.11 -16.98 -15.91
CA HIS A 548 4.95 -16.22 -16.36
C HIS A 548 4.62 -15.07 -15.41
N VAL A 549 4.29 -13.89 -15.97
CA VAL A 549 3.79 -12.75 -15.19
C VAL A 549 2.59 -12.15 -15.88
N ASN A 550 1.47 -12.01 -15.18
CA ASN A 550 0.22 -11.48 -15.73
C ASN A 550 -0.11 -10.11 -15.12
N PHE A 551 -0.08 -9.06 -15.95
CA PHE A 551 -0.43 -7.68 -15.57
C PHE A 551 -1.78 -7.21 -16.13
N PHE A 552 -2.66 -8.11 -16.58
CA PHE A 552 -3.92 -7.74 -17.25
C PHE A 552 -4.74 -6.73 -16.43
N SER A 553 -5.13 -5.58 -17.02
CA SER A 553 -5.94 -4.53 -16.38
C SER A 553 -5.37 -3.96 -15.06
N CYS A 554 -4.04 -3.92 -14.90
CA CYS A 554 -3.45 -3.17 -13.78
C CYS A 554 -3.59 -1.67 -14.00
N CYS A 555 -4.22 -0.94 -13.06
CA CYS A 555 -4.20 0.52 -13.06
C CYS A 555 -2.80 0.98 -12.65
N VAL A 556 -2.03 1.52 -13.60
CA VAL A 556 -0.80 2.25 -13.31
C VAL A 556 -1.08 3.73 -13.59
N PRO A 557 -1.17 4.60 -12.56
CA PRO A 557 -1.36 6.03 -12.79
C PRO A 557 -0.09 6.61 -13.40
N PHE A 558 -0.10 6.85 -14.71
CA PHE A 558 1.02 7.49 -15.40
C PHE A 558 0.97 9.00 -15.15
N THR A 559 1.85 9.47 -14.26
CA THR A 559 2.27 10.87 -14.23
C THR A 559 3.77 10.93 -14.59
N ALA A 560 4.09 11.72 -15.61
CA ALA A 560 5.43 11.98 -16.20
C ALA A 560 6.03 10.92 -17.16
N HIS A 561 6.54 11.41 -18.30
CA HIS A 561 7.30 10.71 -19.36
C HIS A 561 8.49 9.86 -18.86
N VAL A 562 9.03 10.14 -17.67
CA VAL A 562 10.22 9.48 -17.10
C VAL A 562 9.91 8.07 -16.55
N SER A 563 8.67 7.80 -16.16
CA SER A 563 8.27 6.50 -15.59
C SER A 563 8.09 5.42 -16.67
N THR A 564 7.69 5.80 -17.88
CA THR A 564 7.40 4.87 -18.98
C THR A 564 8.67 4.28 -19.58
N THR A 565 9.70 5.12 -19.80
CA THR A 565 11.03 4.67 -20.24
C THR A 565 11.70 3.81 -19.17
N TYR A 566 11.51 4.12 -17.89
CA TYR A 566 12.01 3.31 -16.77
C TYR A 566 11.35 1.93 -16.73
N ILE A 567 10.02 1.84 -16.71
CA ILE A 567 9.28 0.55 -16.69
C ILE A 567 9.65 -0.31 -17.90
N ILE A 568 9.81 0.29 -19.08
CA ILE A 568 10.23 -0.43 -20.29
C ILE A 568 11.70 -0.87 -20.20
N SER A 569 12.60 -0.06 -19.63
CA SER A 569 13.99 -0.47 -19.38
C SER A 569 14.08 -1.65 -18.40
N VAL A 570 13.23 -1.65 -17.37
CA VAL A 570 13.09 -2.71 -16.37
C VAL A 570 12.58 -3.99 -17.02
N LEU A 571 11.45 -3.91 -17.75
CA LEU A 571 10.90 -5.04 -18.48
C LEU A 571 11.88 -5.57 -19.53
N SER A 572 12.60 -4.71 -20.25
CA SER A 572 13.62 -5.11 -21.22
C SER A 572 14.82 -5.86 -20.63
N ARG A 573 15.18 -5.57 -19.36
CA ARG A 573 16.22 -6.31 -18.62
C ARG A 573 15.71 -7.67 -18.15
N VAL A 574 14.46 -7.75 -17.71
CA VAL A 574 13.75 -9.01 -17.41
C VAL A 574 13.69 -9.91 -18.65
N PHE A 575 13.45 -9.36 -19.85
CA PHE A 575 13.34 -10.15 -21.09
C PHE A 575 14.67 -10.66 -21.67
N LYS A 576 15.83 -10.20 -21.19
CA LYS A 576 17.14 -10.67 -21.69
C LYS A 576 17.55 -12.05 -21.13
N THR A 577 16.91 -12.52 -20.06
CA THR A 577 17.38 -13.69 -19.30
C THR A 577 16.50 -14.94 -19.44
N LEU A 578 15.42 -14.92 -20.22
CA LEU A 578 14.43 -16.01 -20.24
C LEU A 578 14.22 -16.65 -21.63
N PRO A 579 14.08 -17.98 -21.74
CA PRO A 579 13.88 -18.68 -23.01
C PRO A 579 12.45 -18.55 -23.58
N LEU A 580 12.37 -18.00 -24.79
CA LEU A 580 11.51 -18.25 -25.97
C LEU A 580 10.01 -18.64 -25.91
N THR A 581 9.35 -18.72 -24.76
CA THR A 581 7.87 -18.82 -24.70
C THR A 581 7.30 -17.78 -23.75
N PHE A 582 7.48 -16.51 -24.10
CA PHE A 582 6.91 -15.39 -23.37
C PHE A 582 5.60 -14.92 -24.01
N THR A 583 4.52 -14.99 -23.23
CA THR A 583 3.24 -14.34 -23.52
C THR A 583 3.21 -13.03 -22.74
N LEU A 584 3.49 -11.93 -23.43
CA LEU A 584 3.50 -10.59 -22.83
C LEU A 584 2.14 -9.93 -23.03
N VAL A 585 1.42 -9.61 -21.95
CA VAL A 585 0.24 -8.73 -21.94
C VAL A 585 0.67 -7.36 -21.43
N LEU A 586 1.10 -6.49 -22.34
CA LEU A 586 1.36 -5.08 -22.02
C LEU A 586 0.07 -4.29 -22.27
N ILE A 587 -0.57 -3.77 -21.23
CA ILE A 587 -1.62 -2.75 -21.37
C ILE A 587 -1.03 -1.41 -20.94
N LEU A 588 -0.72 -0.56 -21.91
CA LEU A 588 -0.24 0.81 -21.70
C LEU A 588 -1.04 1.75 -22.61
N PRO A 589 -1.64 2.85 -22.10
CA PRO A 589 -2.16 3.91 -22.94
C PRO A 589 -0.97 4.75 -23.45
N LEU A 590 -0.31 4.25 -24.49
CA LEU A 590 1.00 4.71 -24.95
C LEU A 590 0.92 5.34 -26.34
N VAL A 591 0.06 6.33 -26.53
CA VAL A 591 -0.07 7.00 -27.85
C VAL A 591 1.16 7.86 -28.18
N LEU A 592 2.01 8.22 -27.20
CA LEU A 592 3.08 9.21 -27.41
C LEU A 592 4.54 8.71 -27.28
N ASP A 593 4.83 7.49 -26.81
CA ASP A 593 6.23 7.08 -26.52
C ASP A 593 6.66 5.66 -26.99
N LEU A 594 5.81 4.92 -27.73
CA LEU A 594 6.23 3.64 -28.33
C LEU A 594 7.35 3.84 -29.37
N ARG A 595 7.34 4.97 -30.09
CA ARG A 595 8.33 5.31 -31.13
C ARG A 595 9.76 5.37 -30.58
N ALA A 596 9.98 5.98 -29.41
CA ALA A 596 11.29 6.06 -28.77
C ALA A 596 11.72 4.72 -28.14
N CYS A 597 10.77 3.98 -27.56
CA CYS A 597 11.02 2.69 -26.91
C CYS A 597 11.40 1.60 -27.92
N PHE A 598 10.72 1.51 -29.06
CA PHE A 598 11.05 0.51 -30.08
C PHE A 598 12.40 0.78 -30.73
N PHE A 599 12.73 2.04 -31.07
CA PHE A 599 14.02 2.36 -31.70
C PHE A 599 15.23 1.91 -30.86
N HIS A 600 15.14 1.93 -29.52
CA HIS A 600 16.23 1.52 -28.64
C HIS A 600 16.28 0.00 -28.37
N TYR A 601 15.18 -0.73 -28.59
CA TYR A 601 15.02 -2.13 -28.16
C TYR A 601 14.47 -3.09 -29.24
N ILE A 602 14.40 -2.71 -30.52
CA ILE A 602 13.99 -3.58 -31.65
C ILE A 602 14.64 -4.98 -31.58
N HIS A 603 15.93 -5.05 -31.22
CA HIS A 603 16.64 -6.33 -31.06
C HIS A 603 16.02 -7.25 -30.02
N SER A 604 15.53 -6.72 -28.90
CA SER A 604 14.87 -7.51 -27.84
C SER A 604 13.51 -8.02 -28.28
N PHE A 605 12.73 -7.21 -29.02
CA PHE A 605 11.41 -7.62 -29.52
C PHE A 605 11.48 -8.68 -30.63
N CYS A 606 12.57 -8.70 -31.39
CA CYS A 606 12.79 -9.72 -32.42
C CYS A 606 12.91 -11.15 -31.86
N LEU A 607 13.20 -11.30 -30.55
CA LEU A 607 13.28 -12.61 -29.90
C LEU A 607 11.91 -13.17 -29.46
N LEU A 608 10.84 -12.37 -29.54
CA LEU A 608 9.51 -12.79 -29.09
C LEU A 608 8.85 -13.72 -30.12
N LEU A 609 8.28 -14.82 -29.64
CA LEU A 609 7.49 -15.75 -30.45
C LEU A 609 6.00 -15.32 -30.54
N ILE A 610 5.45 -14.76 -29.46
CA ILE A 610 4.03 -14.38 -29.33
C ILE A 610 3.94 -12.98 -28.75
N PHE A 611 3.06 -12.13 -29.28
CA PHE A 611 2.90 -10.74 -28.85
C PHE A 611 1.42 -10.35 -28.71
N TRP A 612 0.97 -10.03 -27.49
CA TRP A 612 -0.44 -9.70 -27.19
C TRP A 612 -0.57 -8.26 -26.65
N LEU A 613 -1.34 -7.43 -27.35
CA LEU A 613 -1.66 -6.05 -26.98
C LEU A 613 -3.17 -5.79 -27.05
N ASP A 614 -3.99 -6.64 -26.44
CA ASP A 614 -5.45 -6.46 -26.40
C ASP A 614 -5.86 -5.26 -25.53
N SER A 615 -6.85 -4.47 -25.95
CA SER A 615 -7.50 -3.42 -25.15
C SER A 615 -6.54 -2.32 -24.67
N CYS A 616 -5.56 -1.99 -25.51
CA CYS A 616 -4.46 -1.09 -25.18
C CYS A 616 -4.67 0.36 -25.63
N SER A 617 -5.85 0.68 -26.18
CA SER A 617 -6.12 1.99 -26.81
C SER A 617 -5.11 2.36 -27.90
N LEU A 618 -4.57 1.36 -28.60
CA LEU A 618 -3.62 1.57 -29.69
C LEU A 618 -4.31 2.25 -30.88
N THR A 619 -3.53 3.05 -31.61
CA THR A 619 -3.93 3.70 -32.86
C THR A 619 -3.04 3.23 -34.00
N SER A 620 -3.40 3.57 -35.25
CA SER A 620 -2.61 3.20 -36.43
C SER A 620 -1.13 3.60 -36.36
N GLY A 621 -0.77 4.62 -35.57
CA GLY A 621 0.63 5.04 -35.38
C GLY A 621 1.54 3.95 -34.82
N CYS A 622 1.03 2.99 -34.04
CA CYS A 622 1.86 1.89 -33.52
C CYS A 622 2.18 0.84 -34.60
N CYS A 623 1.34 0.73 -35.64
CA CYS A 623 1.46 -0.28 -36.68
C CYS A 623 2.66 -0.06 -37.59
N GLU A 624 3.17 1.18 -37.73
CA GLU A 624 4.41 1.48 -38.45
C GLU A 624 5.62 0.74 -37.82
N PHE A 625 5.65 0.65 -36.49
CA PHE A 625 6.72 -0.06 -35.77
C PHE A 625 6.53 -1.57 -35.77
N LEU A 626 5.30 -2.05 -35.56
CA LEU A 626 5.03 -3.48 -35.69
C LEU A 626 5.42 -3.98 -37.09
N SER A 627 5.17 -3.18 -38.12
CA SER A 627 5.62 -3.44 -39.49
C SER A 627 7.14 -3.61 -39.59
N SER A 628 7.93 -2.78 -38.90
CA SER A 628 9.39 -2.90 -38.92
C SER A 628 9.90 -4.13 -38.16
N VAL A 629 9.25 -4.51 -37.06
CA VAL A 629 9.55 -5.76 -36.32
C VAL A 629 9.21 -6.98 -37.16
N LEU A 630 8.05 -6.98 -37.82
CA LEU A 630 7.63 -8.07 -38.72
C LEU A 630 8.54 -8.21 -39.95
N SER A 631 9.15 -7.10 -40.39
CA SER A 631 10.09 -7.06 -41.52
C SER A 631 11.53 -7.47 -41.17
N SER A 632 11.87 -7.56 -39.88
CA SER A 632 13.23 -7.79 -39.42
C SER A 632 13.69 -9.24 -39.65
N GLU A 633 14.90 -9.42 -40.17
CA GLU A 633 15.54 -10.74 -40.37
C GLU A 633 15.71 -11.55 -39.08
N HIS A 634 15.82 -10.84 -37.95
CA HIS A 634 16.02 -11.47 -36.64
C HIS A 634 14.70 -11.84 -35.96
N SER A 635 13.56 -11.42 -36.51
CA SER A 635 12.25 -11.63 -35.91
C SER A 635 11.91 -13.12 -35.85
N GLN A 636 11.47 -13.57 -34.67
CA GLN A 636 10.91 -14.90 -34.43
C GLN A 636 9.39 -14.87 -34.23
N MET A 637 8.76 -13.72 -34.48
CA MET A 637 7.34 -13.50 -34.18
C MET A 637 6.44 -14.40 -35.02
N ALA A 638 5.72 -15.29 -34.36
CA ALA A 638 4.80 -16.26 -34.94
C ALA A 638 3.33 -15.91 -34.69
N GLU A 639 3.02 -15.15 -33.63
CA GLU A 639 1.65 -14.74 -33.30
C GLU A 639 1.57 -13.29 -32.81
N VAL A 640 0.56 -12.57 -33.30
CA VAL A 640 0.20 -11.21 -32.89
C VAL A 640 -1.29 -11.13 -32.58
N GLN A 641 -1.63 -10.63 -31.41
CA GLN A 641 -3.01 -10.34 -31.01
C GLN A 641 -3.14 -8.85 -30.66
N LEU A 642 -3.99 -8.13 -31.38
CA LEU A 642 -4.21 -6.69 -31.19
C LEU A 642 -5.70 -6.37 -30.97
N ASP A 643 -6.44 -7.31 -30.40
CA ASP A 643 -7.89 -7.20 -30.23
C ASP A 643 -8.29 -5.93 -29.45
N ASN A 644 -9.51 -5.45 -29.67
CA ASN A 644 -10.10 -4.29 -28.99
C ASN A 644 -9.24 -3.00 -29.00
N ASN A 645 -8.61 -2.69 -30.14
CA ASN A 645 -7.84 -1.46 -30.34
C ASN A 645 -8.39 -0.57 -31.46
N ASN A 646 -8.08 0.73 -31.44
CA ASN A 646 -8.55 1.68 -32.44
C ASN A 646 -7.58 1.77 -33.63
N LEU A 647 -7.26 0.65 -34.26
CA LEU A 647 -6.24 0.61 -35.32
C LEU A 647 -6.73 1.22 -36.64
N TRP A 648 -8.02 1.06 -36.96
CA TRP A 648 -8.61 1.44 -38.23
C TRP A 648 -7.90 0.80 -39.45
N ASP A 649 -8.40 1.06 -40.65
CA ASP A 649 -7.85 0.48 -41.88
C ASP A 649 -6.39 0.88 -42.17
N SER A 650 -6.00 2.07 -41.72
CA SER A 650 -4.64 2.58 -41.87
C SER A 650 -3.63 1.76 -41.05
N GLY A 651 -3.99 1.31 -39.84
CA GLY A 651 -3.14 0.45 -39.03
C GLY A 651 -2.88 -0.89 -39.69
N VAL A 652 -3.93 -1.53 -40.21
CA VAL A 652 -3.80 -2.81 -40.94
C VAL A 652 -2.97 -2.67 -42.19
N SER A 653 -3.13 -1.57 -42.94
CA SER A 653 -2.32 -1.29 -44.13
C SER A 653 -0.83 -1.21 -43.80
N LEU A 654 -0.47 -0.59 -42.67
CA LEU A 654 0.92 -0.53 -42.20
C LEU A 654 1.44 -1.91 -41.77
N LEU A 655 0.65 -2.71 -41.03
CA LEU A 655 1.02 -4.08 -40.66
C LEU A 655 1.28 -4.94 -41.90
N CYS A 656 0.40 -4.84 -42.90
CA CYS A 656 0.54 -5.55 -44.17
C CYS A 656 1.87 -5.26 -44.87
N ASN A 657 2.39 -4.02 -44.81
CA ASN A 657 3.72 -3.73 -45.38
C ASN A 657 4.83 -4.60 -44.79
N GLY A 658 4.75 -4.91 -43.49
CA GLY A 658 5.74 -5.75 -42.82
C GLY A 658 5.53 -7.23 -43.09
N LEU A 659 4.27 -7.66 -43.19
CA LEU A 659 3.90 -9.03 -43.54
C LEU A 659 4.32 -9.43 -44.97
N ARG A 660 4.47 -8.47 -45.89
CA ARG A 660 4.99 -8.74 -47.25
C ARG A 660 6.46 -9.15 -47.27
N ASN A 661 7.19 -8.90 -46.18
CA ASN A 661 8.61 -9.20 -46.15
C ASN A 661 8.85 -10.73 -46.14
N LYS A 662 9.76 -11.20 -47.00
CA LYS A 662 10.14 -12.62 -47.10
C LYS A 662 10.65 -13.23 -45.78
N ASN A 663 11.12 -12.40 -44.86
CA ASN A 663 11.66 -12.82 -43.57
C ASN A 663 10.58 -12.89 -42.47
N CYS A 664 9.34 -12.47 -42.76
CA CYS A 664 8.26 -12.55 -41.82
C CYS A 664 7.95 -14.02 -41.49
N LYS A 665 7.69 -14.32 -40.21
CA LYS A 665 7.37 -15.66 -39.71
C LYS A 665 5.97 -15.75 -39.07
N LEU A 666 5.17 -14.69 -39.20
CA LEU A 666 3.89 -14.55 -38.51
C LEU A 666 2.83 -15.51 -39.05
N LYS A 667 2.50 -16.54 -38.26
CA LYS A 667 1.49 -17.54 -38.61
C LYS A 667 0.09 -17.16 -38.17
N LYS A 668 -0.05 -16.40 -37.07
CA LYS A 668 -1.35 -16.09 -36.47
C LYS A 668 -1.50 -14.59 -36.24
N MET A 669 -2.62 -14.04 -36.66
CA MET A 669 -2.94 -12.63 -36.50
C MET A 669 -4.39 -12.45 -36.06
N LYS A 670 -4.60 -11.80 -34.91
CA LYS A 670 -5.91 -11.46 -34.37
C LYS A 670 -6.11 -9.95 -34.31
N LEU A 671 -7.19 -9.49 -34.92
CA LEU A 671 -7.59 -8.09 -35.02
C LEU A 671 -9.09 -7.92 -34.69
N ASN A 672 -9.57 -8.63 -33.68
CA ASN A 672 -10.99 -8.57 -33.30
C ASN A 672 -11.34 -7.19 -32.74
N SER A 673 -12.52 -6.65 -33.07
CA SER A 673 -12.99 -5.34 -32.58
C SER A 673 -11.97 -4.20 -32.76
N CYS A 674 -11.35 -4.10 -33.95
CA CYS A 674 -10.28 -3.15 -34.24
C CYS A 674 -10.73 -1.89 -35.02
N HIS A 675 -12.05 -1.66 -35.11
CA HIS A 675 -12.67 -0.62 -35.93
C HIS A 675 -12.29 -0.69 -37.43
N LEU A 676 -12.17 -1.92 -37.96
CA LEU A 676 -11.84 -2.15 -39.36
C LEU A 676 -13.08 -2.09 -40.26
N THR A 677 -12.89 -1.67 -41.50
CA THR A 677 -13.91 -1.62 -42.55
C THR A 677 -13.44 -2.35 -43.82
N SER A 678 -14.25 -2.35 -44.87
CA SER A 678 -13.87 -2.90 -46.19
C SER A 678 -12.58 -2.30 -46.76
N GLY A 679 -12.17 -1.11 -46.29
CA GLY A 679 -10.95 -0.41 -46.71
C GLY A 679 -9.66 -1.21 -46.46
N CYS A 680 -9.59 -2.03 -45.41
CA CYS A 680 -8.39 -2.82 -45.13
C CYS A 680 -8.29 -4.13 -45.94
N CYS A 681 -9.39 -4.62 -46.52
CA CYS A 681 -9.46 -5.95 -47.12
C CYS A 681 -8.59 -6.10 -48.37
N ALA A 682 -8.35 -5.02 -49.13
CA ALA A 682 -7.43 -5.04 -50.27
C ALA A 682 -5.98 -5.30 -49.81
N ALA A 683 -5.57 -4.67 -48.71
CA ALA A 683 -4.25 -4.89 -48.12
C ALA A 683 -4.11 -6.34 -47.63
N LEU A 684 -5.08 -6.85 -46.88
CA LEU A 684 -5.08 -8.24 -46.40
C LEU A 684 -5.06 -9.26 -47.55
N SER A 685 -5.88 -9.05 -48.58
CA SER A 685 -5.95 -9.88 -49.79
C SER A 685 -4.59 -9.98 -50.50
N SER A 686 -3.85 -8.87 -50.57
CA SER A 686 -2.50 -8.85 -51.14
C SER A 686 -1.47 -9.66 -50.33
N ILE A 687 -1.67 -9.81 -49.01
CA ILE A 687 -0.78 -10.63 -48.17
C ILE A 687 -1.13 -12.11 -48.32
N LEU A 688 -2.43 -12.44 -48.40
CA LEU A 688 -2.89 -13.82 -48.57
C LEU A 688 -2.46 -14.42 -49.93
N SER A 689 -2.33 -13.57 -50.96
CA SER A 689 -1.87 -13.99 -52.30
C SER A 689 -0.34 -13.97 -52.48
N ALA A 690 0.42 -13.48 -51.50
CA ALA A 690 1.88 -13.39 -51.57
C ALA A 690 2.55 -14.76 -51.34
N GLU A 691 3.51 -15.11 -52.20
CA GLU A 691 4.22 -16.40 -52.19
C GLU A 691 4.88 -16.73 -50.84
N HIS A 692 5.45 -15.71 -50.19
CA HIS A 692 6.19 -15.87 -48.94
C HIS A 692 5.36 -15.68 -47.68
N SER A 693 4.04 -15.42 -47.80
CA SER A 693 3.19 -15.26 -46.62
C SER A 693 3.14 -16.56 -45.81
N PRO A 694 3.47 -16.52 -44.50
CA PRO A 694 3.39 -17.69 -43.62
C PRO A 694 2.06 -17.75 -42.83
N LEU A 695 1.12 -16.84 -43.08
CA LEU A 695 -0.10 -16.68 -42.29
C LEU A 695 -1.05 -17.87 -42.49
N THR A 696 -1.37 -18.57 -41.40
CA THR A 696 -2.32 -19.71 -41.38
C THR A 696 -3.60 -19.41 -40.61
N VAL A 697 -3.59 -18.43 -39.70
CA VAL A 697 -4.77 -18.02 -38.92
C VAL A 697 -4.99 -16.52 -38.98
N LEU A 698 -6.20 -16.11 -39.33
CA LEU A 698 -6.65 -14.72 -39.35
C LEU A 698 -8.01 -14.59 -38.65
N GLU A 699 -8.05 -13.83 -37.56
CA GLU A 699 -9.28 -13.52 -36.83
C GLU A 699 -9.61 -12.03 -36.96
N LEU A 700 -10.81 -11.71 -37.48
CA LEU A 700 -11.26 -10.35 -37.78
C LEU A 700 -12.64 -10.05 -37.17
N ASN A 701 -13.03 -10.78 -36.13
CA ASN A 701 -14.38 -10.73 -35.57
C ASN A 701 -14.78 -9.33 -35.13
N LYS A 702 -16.08 -9.03 -35.14
CA LYS A 702 -16.67 -7.78 -34.66
C LYS A 702 -16.08 -6.53 -35.34
N ASN A 703 -15.77 -6.62 -36.63
CA ASN A 703 -15.36 -5.50 -37.48
C ASN A 703 -16.35 -5.29 -38.62
N ASN A 704 -16.60 -4.05 -39.02
CA ASN A 704 -17.63 -3.73 -40.02
C ASN A 704 -17.11 -3.87 -41.47
N LEU A 705 -16.66 -5.07 -41.84
CA LEU A 705 -16.05 -5.35 -43.15
C LEU A 705 -17.07 -5.32 -44.28
N GLY A 706 -18.27 -5.86 -44.05
CA GLY A 706 -19.34 -5.98 -45.05
C GLY A 706 -19.00 -6.89 -46.24
N ASP A 707 -19.99 -7.13 -47.10
CA ASP A 707 -19.86 -8.08 -48.21
C ASP A 707 -18.79 -7.69 -49.23
N SER A 708 -18.64 -6.40 -49.50
CA SER A 708 -17.61 -5.89 -50.42
C SER A 708 -16.19 -6.13 -49.89
N GLY A 709 -15.99 -5.98 -48.59
CA GLY A 709 -14.73 -6.30 -47.93
C GLY A 709 -14.40 -7.78 -48.00
N VAL A 710 -15.37 -8.66 -47.69
CA VAL A 710 -15.16 -10.12 -47.76
C VAL A 710 -14.94 -10.60 -49.18
N ARG A 711 -15.65 -10.05 -50.18
CA ARG A 711 -15.40 -10.37 -51.60
C ARG A 711 -13.95 -10.07 -52.01
N ARG A 712 -13.42 -8.90 -51.62
CA ARG A 712 -12.01 -8.54 -51.85
C ARG A 712 -11.04 -9.46 -51.11
N LEU A 713 -11.37 -9.87 -49.88
CA LEU A 713 -10.58 -10.84 -49.13
C LEU A 713 -10.54 -12.21 -49.83
N CYS A 714 -11.67 -12.65 -50.40
CA CYS A 714 -11.80 -13.91 -51.13
C CYS A 714 -10.88 -14.00 -52.35
N GLU A 715 -10.56 -12.89 -53.01
CA GLU A 715 -9.60 -12.89 -54.12
C GLU A 715 -8.19 -13.33 -53.70
N GLY A 716 -7.78 -12.96 -52.49
CA GLY A 716 -6.51 -13.39 -51.91
C GLY A 716 -6.59 -14.83 -51.41
N LEU A 717 -7.70 -15.19 -50.76
CA LEU A 717 -7.95 -16.56 -50.28
C LEU A 717 -7.99 -17.58 -51.43
N GLY A 718 -8.52 -17.18 -52.58
CA GLY A 718 -8.58 -17.96 -53.80
C GLY A 718 -7.27 -17.98 -54.60
N SER A 719 -6.15 -17.50 -54.04
CA SER A 719 -4.83 -17.60 -54.67
C SER A 719 -4.15 -18.96 -54.39
N PRO A 720 -3.42 -19.56 -55.35
CA PRO A 720 -2.66 -20.79 -55.11
C PRO A 720 -1.56 -20.64 -54.05
N ASN A 721 -1.16 -19.42 -53.72
CA ASN A 721 -0.16 -19.13 -52.70
C ASN A 721 -0.73 -19.04 -51.28
N CYS A 722 -2.07 -19.02 -51.14
CA CYS A 722 -2.71 -18.85 -49.84
C CYS A 722 -2.54 -20.08 -48.96
N LYS A 723 -2.01 -19.89 -47.75
CA LYS A 723 -1.79 -20.94 -46.73
C LYS A 723 -2.77 -20.84 -45.56
N LEU A 724 -3.82 -20.03 -45.69
CA LEU A 724 -4.74 -19.78 -44.60
C LEU A 724 -5.61 -21.01 -44.31
N GLU A 725 -5.53 -21.52 -43.09
CA GLU A 725 -6.25 -22.68 -42.59
C GLU A 725 -7.50 -22.26 -41.81
N LYS A 726 -7.41 -21.15 -41.06
CA LYS A 726 -8.49 -20.64 -40.22
C LYS A 726 -8.80 -19.18 -40.53
N LEU A 727 -10.09 -18.91 -40.79
CA LEU A 727 -10.64 -17.57 -40.96
C LEU A 727 -11.83 -17.37 -40.02
N SER A 728 -11.80 -16.29 -39.24
CA SER A 728 -12.88 -15.91 -38.32
C SER A 728 -13.45 -14.54 -38.69
N LEU A 729 -14.75 -14.51 -39.01
CA LEU A 729 -15.50 -13.35 -39.49
C LEU A 729 -16.85 -13.21 -38.75
N ASP A 730 -16.86 -13.56 -37.46
CA ASP A 730 -18.05 -13.46 -36.62
C ASP A 730 -18.44 -11.99 -36.42
N SER A 731 -19.73 -11.68 -36.52
CA SER A 731 -20.27 -10.31 -36.37
C SER A 731 -19.58 -9.28 -37.29
N CYS A 732 -19.41 -9.61 -38.58
CA CYS A 732 -18.72 -8.76 -39.56
C CYS A 732 -19.65 -7.98 -40.51
N SER A 733 -20.94 -7.90 -40.17
CA SER A 733 -22.00 -7.28 -40.98
C SER A 733 -22.16 -7.92 -42.38
N LEU A 734 -22.07 -9.24 -42.44
CA LEU A 734 -22.16 -10.00 -43.70
C LEU A 734 -23.61 -10.40 -44.03
N THR A 735 -23.91 -10.43 -45.32
CA THR A 735 -25.18 -10.92 -45.89
C THR A 735 -24.94 -12.01 -46.95
N SER A 736 -26.02 -12.52 -47.55
CA SER A 736 -25.95 -13.47 -48.68
C SER A 736 -25.07 -12.99 -49.84
N GLY A 737 -24.84 -11.67 -49.98
CA GLY A 737 -24.04 -11.04 -51.04
C GLY A 737 -22.55 -11.40 -51.06
N CYS A 738 -22.00 -12.01 -50.01
CA CYS A 738 -20.61 -12.50 -49.97
C CYS A 738 -20.47 -14.03 -50.13
N CYS A 739 -21.56 -14.78 -50.00
CA CYS A 739 -21.54 -16.24 -49.92
C CYS A 739 -21.06 -16.92 -51.21
N GLU A 740 -21.33 -16.34 -52.38
CA GLU A 740 -20.82 -16.85 -53.67
C GLU A 740 -19.28 -16.83 -53.71
N SER A 741 -18.68 -15.76 -53.21
CA SER A 741 -17.21 -15.61 -53.18
C SER A 741 -16.58 -16.57 -52.16
N LEU A 742 -17.20 -16.72 -50.98
CA LEU A 742 -16.77 -17.71 -49.99
C LEU A 742 -16.90 -19.14 -50.51
N SER A 743 -18.01 -19.47 -51.17
CA SER A 743 -18.25 -20.78 -51.80
C SER A 743 -17.21 -21.10 -52.87
N SER A 744 -16.81 -20.09 -53.65
CA SER A 744 -15.74 -20.21 -54.65
C SER A 744 -14.39 -20.53 -53.99
N VAL A 745 -14.08 -19.92 -52.85
CA VAL A 745 -12.86 -20.22 -52.07
C VAL A 745 -12.89 -21.64 -51.49
N LEU A 746 -14.03 -22.09 -50.97
CA LEU A 746 -14.19 -23.45 -50.44
C LEU A 746 -14.07 -24.51 -51.55
N SER A 747 -14.48 -24.18 -52.77
CA SER A 747 -14.40 -25.05 -53.95
C SER A 747 -13.04 -25.08 -54.65
N ALA A 748 -12.14 -24.15 -54.31
CA ALA A 748 -10.86 -24.00 -55.00
C ALA A 748 -9.89 -25.14 -54.64
N GLU A 749 -9.25 -25.73 -55.66
CA GLU A 749 -8.35 -26.90 -55.52
C GLU A 749 -7.16 -26.63 -54.58
N HIS A 750 -6.63 -25.42 -54.61
CA HIS A 750 -5.48 -24.99 -53.81
C HIS A 750 -5.84 -24.41 -52.44
N SER A 751 -7.13 -24.30 -52.10
CA SER A 751 -7.56 -23.81 -50.79
C SER A 751 -7.02 -24.72 -49.68
N GLN A 752 -6.53 -24.12 -48.60
CA GLN A 752 -6.07 -24.83 -47.40
C GLN A 752 -7.02 -24.64 -46.20
N MET A 753 -8.18 -24.02 -46.44
CA MET A 753 -9.11 -23.65 -45.38
C MET A 753 -9.73 -24.89 -44.72
N THR A 754 -9.49 -25.04 -43.42
CA THR A 754 -10.02 -26.12 -42.57
C THR A 754 -11.04 -25.62 -41.55
N GLU A 755 -11.01 -24.34 -41.20
CA GLU A 755 -11.94 -23.72 -40.25
C GLU A 755 -12.45 -22.35 -40.73
N LEU A 756 -13.77 -22.19 -40.71
CA LEU A 756 -14.47 -20.95 -41.10
C LEU A 756 -15.53 -20.60 -40.05
N GLN A 757 -15.44 -19.39 -39.49
CA GLN A 757 -16.38 -18.90 -38.49
C GLN A 757 -17.15 -17.68 -39.02
N LEU A 758 -18.47 -17.79 -39.02
CA LEU A 758 -19.41 -16.81 -39.59
C LEU A 758 -20.57 -16.50 -38.61
N ASN A 759 -20.41 -16.75 -37.32
CA ASN A 759 -21.44 -16.53 -36.32
C ASN A 759 -21.91 -15.07 -36.32
N ASN A 760 -23.17 -14.86 -35.98
CA ASN A 760 -23.82 -13.57 -35.84
C ASN A 760 -23.73 -12.69 -37.11
N ASN A 761 -23.84 -13.31 -38.30
CA ASN A 761 -24.03 -12.63 -39.57
C ASN A 761 -25.40 -12.98 -40.18
N ASN A 762 -25.96 -12.09 -40.99
CA ASN A 762 -27.29 -12.28 -41.59
C ASN A 762 -27.19 -12.87 -43.01
N LEU A 763 -26.65 -14.08 -43.13
CA LEU A 763 -26.38 -14.69 -44.44
C LEU A 763 -27.64 -15.15 -45.19
N GLU A 764 -28.78 -15.25 -44.50
CA GLU A 764 -30.04 -15.77 -45.03
C GLU A 764 -29.95 -17.22 -45.56
N ASP A 765 -31.10 -17.85 -45.80
CA ASP A 765 -31.14 -19.22 -46.35
C ASP A 765 -30.49 -19.29 -47.75
N SER A 766 -30.63 -18.21 -48.52
CA SER A 766 -30.02 -18.05 -49.86
C SER A 766 -28.49 -18.10 -49.80
N GLY A 767 -27.88 -17.39 -48.85
CA GLY A 767 -26.43 -17.41 -48.65
C GLY A 767 -25.94 -18.75 -48.10
N MET A 768 -26.70 -19.39 -47.20
CA MET A 768 -26.36 -20.73 -46.69
C MET A 768 -26.44 -21.80 -47.78
N SER A 769 -27.38 -21.68 -48.72
CA SER A 769 -27.45 -22.57 -49.88
C SER A 769 -26.19 -22.45 -50.75
N LEU A 770 -25.72 -21.23 -51.02
CA LEU A 770 -24.49 -21.00 -51.79
C LEU A 770 -23.25 -21.58 -51.10
N LEU A 771 -23.16 -21.44 -49.78
CA LEU A 771 -22.07 -22.04 -49.00
C LEU A 771 -22.13 -23.58 -49.04
N CYS A 772 -23.33 -24.17 -48.92
CA CYS A 772 -23.52 -25.62 -49.06
C CYS A 772 -23.00 -26.16 -50.39
N ASP A 773 -23.18 -25.42 -51.50
CA ASP A 773 -22.65 -25.84 -52.80
C ASP A 773 -21.12 -25.92 -52.81
N GLY A 774 -20.45 -24.99 -52.13
CA GLY A 774 -19.00 -25.00 -51.97
C GLY A 774 -18.51 -26.13 -51.06
N LEU A 775 -19.26 -26.41 -49.98
CA LEU A 775 -18.95 -27.51 -49.06
C LEU A 775 -19.12 -28.90 -49.70
N ARG A 776 -20.04 -29.04 -50.66
CA ARG A 776 -20.25 -30.29 -51.41
C ARG A 776 -19.15 -30.56 -52.44
N ASN A 777 -18.29 -29.58 -52.72
CA ASN A 777 -17.20 -29.75 -53.66
C ASN A 777 -16.16 -30.72 -53.09
N LYS A 778 -15.70 -31.67 -53.92
CA LYS A 778 -14.66 -32.65 -53.57
C LYS A 778 -13.33 -32.01 -53.13
N ASN A 779 -13.09 -30.76 -53.52
CA ASN A 779 -11.88 -30.01 -53.19
C ASN A 779 -11.97 -29.31 -51.82
N CYS A 780 -13.16 -29.23 -51.22
CA CYS A 780 -13.34 -28.58 -49.93
C CYS A 780 -12.62 -29.35 -48.81
N LYS A 781 -11.75 -28.66 -48.06
CA LYS A 781 -10.99 -29.22 -46.93
C LYS A 781 -11.53 -28.77 -45.57
N LEU A 782 -12.69 -28.11 -45.55
CA LEU A 782 -13.26 -27.55 -44.33
C LEU A 782 -13.71 -28.68 -43.39
N PHE A 783 -13.15 -28.70 -42.17
CA PHE A 783 -13.53 -29.63 -41.10
C PHE A 783 -14.49 -28.97 -40.11
N PHE A 784 -14.32 -27.68 -39.85
CA PHE A 784 -15.09 -26.94 -38.87
C PHE A 784 -15.71 -25.71 -39.53
N MET A 785 -17.04 -25.65 -39.52
CA MET A 785 -17.79 -24.45 -39.86
C MET A 785 -18.61 -24.03 -38.65
N HIS A 786 -18.43 -22.80 -38.19
CA HIS A 786 -19.22 -22.24 -37.10
C HIS A 786 -20.18 -21.21 -37.66
N PHE A 787 -21.48 -21.47 -37.49
CA PHE A 787 -22.52 -20.56 -37.89
C PHE A 787 -23.66 -20.59 -36.87
N LEU A 788 -23.99 -19.42 -36.33
CA LEU A 788 -25.11 -19.19 -35.42
C LEU A 788 -25.70 -17.83 -35.79
N THR A 789 -26.98 -17.74 -36.11
CA THR A 789 -27.64 -16.45 -36.34
C THR A 789 -28.23 -15.92 -35.03
N ALA A 790 -27.81 -14.73 -34.61
CA ALA A 790 -28.51 -13.98 -33.58
C ALA A 790 -29.58 -13.12 -34.26
N GLN A 791 -30.81 -13.61 -34.37
CA GLN A 791 -31.93 -12.70 -34.63
C GLN A 791 -32.22 -11.92 -33.34
N ILE A 792 -32.11 -10.60 -33.40
CA ILE A 792 -32.73 -9.74 -32.39
C ILE A 792 -34.24 -9.93 -32.55
N PHE A 793 -34.88 -10.39 -31.48
CA PHE A 793 -36.32 -10.57 -31.38
C PHE A 793 -37.02 -9.24 -31.67
N ASP A 794 -37.66 -9.10 -32.84
CA ASP A 794 -38.68 -8.07 -33.06
C ASP A 794 -39.99 -8.61 -32.45
N PRO A 795 -40.53 -8.00 -31.37
CA PRO A 795 -41.72 -8.50 -30.70
C PRO A 795 -43.00 -8.44 -31.56
N SER A 796 -42.94 -7.84 -32.75
CA SER A 796 -44.12 -7.58 -33.58
C SER A 796 -44.42 -8.62 -34.65
N ASN A 797 -43.51 -9.58 -34.93
CA ASN A 797 -43.71 -10.55 -36.00
C ASN A 797 -43.57 -12.00 -35.51
N ASN A 798 -44.71 -12.66 -35.33
CA ASN A 798 -44.83 -13.98 -34.72
C ASN A 798 -44.76 -15.09 -35.77
N ALA A 799 -43.64 -15.20 -36.48
CA ALA A 799 -43.35 -16.32 -37.37
C ALA A 799 -41.95 -16.86 -37.06
N GLY A 800 -41.91 -17.97 -36.31
CA GLY A 800 -40.68 -18.59 -35.83
C GLY A 800 -39.78 -19.04 -37.00
N LEU A 801 -38.48 -18.78 -36.84
CA LEU A 801 -37.44 -19.21 -37.77
C LEU A 801 -36.45 -20.14 -37.07
N THR A 802 -36.15 -21.21 -37.79
CA THR A 802 -35.41 -22.42 -37.44
C THR A 802 -33.98 -22.11 -37.02
N ILE A 803 -33.56 -22.63 -35.87
CA ILE A 803 -32.15 -22.79 -35.51
C ILE A 803 -31.63 -23.96 -36.35
N VAL A 804 -30.80 -23.69 -37.37
CA VAL A 804 -30.00 -24.73 -38.02
C VAL A 804 -28.61 -24.67 -37.38
N SER A 805 -28.27 -25.72 -36.61
CA SER A 805 -26.93 -25.96 -36.08
C SER A 805 -26.02 -26.56 -37.13
#